data_AF-A0A2M7Q2V2-F1
#
_entry.id   AF-A0A2M7Q2V2-F1
#
_cell.length_a   1.000
_cell.length_b   1.000
_cell.length_c   1.000
_cell.angle_alpha   90.00
_cell.angle_beta   90.00
_cell.angle_gamma   90.00
#
_symmetry.space_group_name_H-M   'P 1'
#
loop_
_entity.id
_entity.type
_entity.pdbx_description
1 polymer ?
#
loop_
_entity_poly.entity_id
_entity_poly.type
_entity_poly.pdbx_seq_one_letter_code
_entity_poly.pdbx_strand_id
1 'polypeptide(L)'
;MSPSIFRLAIVGAGRGGVALLQVMQEDSDIELVGIVDARSDAPALVMAAARAIPVFQEIEALPECDMIINVTGSAEVSAQLRSHFSADVEIMEGKAAYFFYDQVCKRNNEKEQSERLLAEFEKLNRVARQLNATDDLDEMLQLVLDEAKLVTGSPAGTISLYDKQSRALSLHCSRGFSTDFKQQEPWIIREGGLTERILSGRKPFVVPNVSESSEFNLNRLLADEGVEALVAVPLALGNENVGILYVNDFAGREYDDDQVCVLDLLANQATHAIQKARLFQAIKQEKKELKSLNEHLEVRVMERTRELTRANKELVRASQAKSQFLSNMSHELRTPLTSINGFSEFLLDGFVGPLNEAQSKYLTNINVSGNHLLELINGILDLSKIEAGKTSLKLEQVEVDKLLDEVMLVLEGYANKATVRLKLQCAGDIPTLRLDRTKFKQILYNLCSNAIKFSPEGGEVTVVVAYDKSSFISGREELYATLSVTVRDQGIGISPEDQEKIFNPFEQADGSHARNFEGTGLGLTLTKRLVEMHGGQIELESSIGAGSCFSFVVPVETEAVQTKANESEHLACAPAEVVLHHKPLLLTADAPLILIVDDDASSLEINTLYLSEAGYRVCHARNGDEALEVARKKRPFLILLDVMMPGKDGWEVLQELKLGAETSDIPVIMCTVSENEELGVALGATDYLTKPIDRKQLASKLSMLMQGGKRRRRTMHVLAIDDDEQIRELYAATLASQGYKVHTAVNGPEGLRMAGELEPDIILLDLMMPGMDGFEVAEKLKQQPRTRDIPIIVVSAKELTIGDRMRLKGHIEKCVGKASFTHEQLLGEIRQFETLYPQQAGLQDSVSSLLNHRYFQIRLSQEITRSQRNCKSLSCVIFDLDGFGKYRELVGEAYVHATLRKVGDILLGNLRASDIVTRHRVDEFAMILTETELEPALLVANRIKGMIESYPFPGEEKLESERLTACVAIATFPNHGETAEELMGHCHELIRATKAEGSNRLAYRQNNEVVIK
;
A
#
# COMPACT_ATOMS: atom_id res chain seq x y z
N MET A 1 69.40 -7.50 9.58
CA MET A 1 70.37 -8.55 9.95
C MET A 1 70.58 -9.37 8.70
N SER A 2 71.79 -9.36 8.14
CA SER A 2 72.16 -10.29 7.07
C SER A 2 71.87 -11.71 7.57
N PRO A 3 71.23 -12.60 6.79
CA PRO A 3 71.04 -13.98 7.23
C PRO A 3 72.43 -14.57 7.48
N SER A 4 72.66 -15.12 8.68
CA SER A 4 73.91 -15.83 8.97
C SER A 4 73.94 -17.07 8.10
N ILE A 5 74.80 -17.07 7.08
CA ILE A 5 74.97 -18.20 6.18
C ILE A 5 75.46 -19.38 7.02
N PHE A 6 74.78 -20.53 6.92
CA PHE A 6 75.05 -21.70 7.74
C PHE A 6 76.25 -22.47 7.18
N ARG A 7 77.33 -22.60 7.97
CA ARG A 7 78.63 -23.08 7.51
C ARG A 7 78.76 -24.58 7.77
N LEU A 8 78.87 -25.38 6.71
CA LEU A 8 78.82 -26.84 6.75
C LEU A 8 80.13 -27.45 6.24
N ALA A 9 80.66 -28.45 6.96
CA ALA A 9 81.78 -29.27 6.50
C ALA A 9 81.39 -30.75 6.31
N ILE A 10 82.02 -31.42 5.35
CA ILE A 10 81.78 -32.84 5.06
C ILE A 10 83.06 -33.65 5.30
N VAL A 11 82.95 -34.74 6.05
CA VAL A 11 84.06 -35.65 6.31
C VAL A 11 83.74 -37.00 5.67
N GLY A 12 84.58 -37.41 4.71
CA GLY A 12 84.42 -38.60 3.87
C GLY A 12 84.01 -38.26 2.44
N ALA A 13 84.88 -38.56 1.48
CA ALA A 13 84.75 -38.20 0.07
C ALA A 13 84.43 -39.39 -0.86
N GLY A 14 83.86 -40.46 -0.31
CA GLY A 14 83.34 -41.60 -1.07
C GLY A 14 82.02 -41.30 -1.79
N ARG A 15 81.24 -42.34 -2.13
CA ARG A 15 79.95 -42.20 -2.84
C ARG A 15 78.94 -41.30 -2.09
N GLY A 16 78.91 -41.37 -0.77
CA GLY A 16 78.04 -40.51 0.06
C GLY A 16 78.45 -39.03 0.04
N GLY A 17 79.75 -38.74 -0.02
CA GLY A 17 80.25 -37.36 -0.15
C GLY A 17 79.91 -36.73 -1.50
N VAL A 18 80.00 -37.50 -2.60
CA VAL A 18 79.60 -37.05 -3.95
C VAL A 18 78.13 -36.64 -3.97
N ALA A 19 77.27 -37.46 -3.37
CA ALA A 19 75.84 -37.26 -3.43
C ALA A 19 75.37 -36.08 -2.55
N LEU A 20 76.00 -35.86 -1.40
CA LEU A 20 75.76 -34.66 -0.57
C LEU A 20 76.21 -33.37 -1.26
N LEU A 21 77.35 -33.38 -1.97
CA LEU A 21 77.83 -32.24 -2.74
C LEU A 21 76.91 -31.85 -3.92
N GLN A 22 76.17 -32.80 -4.48
CA GLN A 22 75.20 -32.51 -5.55
C GLN A 22 73.95 -31.81 -5.01
N VAL A 23 73.50 -32.19 -3.81
CA VAL A 23 72.27 -31.67 -3.21
C VAL A 23 72.49 -30.28 -2.59
N MET A 24 73.52 -30.13 -1.77
CA MET A 24 73.69 -28.94 -0.92
C MET A 24 74.10 -27.69 -1.72
N GLN A 25 74.32 -27.82 -3.02
CA GLN A 25 74.75 -26.72 -3.88
C GLN A 25 73.60 -25.81 -4.34
N GLU A 26 72.36 -26.31 -4.33
CA GLU A 26 71.19 -25.55 -4.81
C GLU A 26 70.59 -24.62 -3.73
N ASP A 27 71.07 -24.70 -2.48
CA ASP A 27 70.54 -23.94 -1.35
C ASP A 27 71.45 -22.74 -1.04
N SER A 28 70.96 -21.52 -1.27
CA SER A 28 71.73 -20.28 -1.12
C SER A 28 72.06 -19.93 0.34
N ASP A 29 71.46 -20.64 1.28
CA ASP A 29 71.57 -20.36 2.72
C ASP A 29 72.66 -21.21 3.43
N ILE A 30 73.31 -22.14 2.71
CA ILE A 30 74.35 -23.04 3.23
C ILE A 30 75.70 -22.80 2.52
N GLU A 31 76.74 -22.47 3.27
CA GLU A 31 78.12 -22.38 2.78
C GLU A 31 78.89 -23.67 3.10
N LEU A 32 79.29 -24.40 2.05
CA LEU A 32 80.20 -25.54 2.18
C LEU A 32 81.64 -25.06 2.38
N VAL A 33 82.10 -25.09 3.63
CA VAL A 33 83.42 -24.55 4.00
C VAL A 33 84.58 -25.51 3.74
N GLY A 34 84.30 -26.80 3.56
CA GLY A 34 85.31 -27.75 3.13
C GLY A 34 84.91 -29.22 3.18
N ILE A 35 85.66 -30.04 2.45
CA ILE A 35 85.55 -31.51 2.46
C ILE A 35 86.88 -32.17 2.82
N VAL A 36 86.83 -33.23 3.63
CA VAL A 36 88.03 -33.96 4.09
C VAL A 36 87.95 -35.45 3.81
N ASP A 37 89.02 -36.02 3.26
CA ASP A 37 89.26 -37.47 3.19
C ASP A 37 90.77 -37.73 3.11
N ALA A 38 91.24 -38.77 3.79
CA ALA A 38 92.66 -39.15 3.79
C ALA A 38 93.13 -39.71 2.44
N ARG A 39 92.20 -40.12 1.57
CA ARG A 39 92.51 -40.63 0.23
C ARG A 39 92.50 -39.49 -0.79
N SER A 40 93.65 -39.25 -1.40
CA SER A 40 93.83 -38.18 -2.39
C SER A 40 93.11 -38.41 -3.72
N ASP A 41 92.65 -39.63 -4.01
CA ASP A 41 91.95 -40.03 -5.23
C ASP A 41 90.42 -40.15 -5.07
N ALA A 42 89.87 -39.73 -3.93
CA ALA A 42 88.46 -39.92 -3.63
C ALA A 42 87.53 -39.06 -4.56
N PRO A 43 86.43 -39.64 -5.10
CA PRO A 43 85.61 -38.99 -6.14
C PRO A 43 84.99 -37.64 -5.73
N ALA A 44 84.59 -37.50 -4.46
CA ALA A 44 84.00 -36.24 -3.99
C ALA A 44 85.04 -35.12 -3.87
N LEU A 45 86.33 -35.44 -3.66
CA LEU A 45 87.40 -34.44 -3.64
C LEU A 45 87.64 -33.86 -5.03
N VAL A 46 87.61 -34.71 -6.07
CA VAL A 46 87.71 -34.28 -7.47
C VAL A 46 86.55 -33.35 -7.84
N MET A 47 85.34 -33.71 -7.41
CA MET A 47 84.13 -32.92 -7.65
C MET A 47 84.12 -31.59 -6.89
N ALA A 48 84.60 -31.59 -5.64
CA ALA A 48 84.74 -30.38 -4.83
C ALA A 48 85.77 -29.41 -5.43
N ALA A 49 86.92 -29.93 -5.89
CA ALA A 49 87.97 -29.14 -6.53
C ALA A 49 87.49 -28.48 -7.84
N ALA A 50 86.73 -29.21 -8.67
CA ALA A 50 86.12 -28.66 -9.89
C ALA A 50 85.11 -27.54 -9.61
N ARG A 51 84.62 -27.43 -8.37
CA ARG A 51 83.58 -26.49 -7.93
C ARG A 51 84.08 -25.44 -6.95
N ALA A 52 85.40 -25.29 -6.83
CA ALA A 52 86.08 -24.33 -5.94
C ALA A 52 85.73 -24.47 -4.43
N ILE A 53 85.31 -25.66 -3.99
CA ILE A 53 85.10 -25.96 -2.57
C ILE A 53 86.45 -26.39 -1.96
N PRO A 54 86.87 -25.85 -0.79
CA PRO A 54 88.14 -26.21 -0.16
C PRO A 54 88.22 -27.72 0.16
N VAL A 55 89.37 -28.33 -0.15
CA VAL A 55 89.65 -29.74 0.09
C VAL A 55 90.82 -29.88 1.06
N PHE A 56 90.66 -30.68 2.11
CA PHE A 56 91.72 -30.96 3.08
C PHE A 56 91.99 -32.46 3.21
N GLN A 57 93.21 -32.84 3.59
CA GLN A 57 93.59 -34.25 3.81
C GLN A 57 93.57 -34.66 5.28
N GLU A 58 93.63 -33.68 6.17
CA GLU A 58 93.62 -33.87 7.62
C GLU A 58 92.45 -33.08 8.21
N ILE A 59 91.83 -33.64 9.25
CA ILE A 59 90.63 -33.07 9.88
C ILE A 59 90.99 -31.78 10.62
N GLU A 60 92.21 -31.70 11.12
CA GLU A 60 92.75 -30.59 11.89
C GLU A 60 92.86 -29.30 11.06
N ALA A 61 92.86 -29.41 9.74
CA ALA A 61 92.98 -28.30 8.80
C ALA A 61 91.62 -27.67 8.39
N LEU A 62 90.49 -28.23 8.85
CA LEU A 62 89.16 -27.68 8.57
C LEU A 62 88.93 -26.35 9.31
N PRO A 63 88.36 -25.34 8.64
CA PRO A 63 87.98 -24.08 9.27
C PRO A 63 86.78 -24.24 10.22
N GLU A 64 86.56 -23.26 11.11
CA GLU A 64 85.37 -23.23 11.98
C GLU A 64 84.08 -23.26 11.15
N CYS A 65 83.17 -24.15 11.55
CA CYS A 65 81.87 -24.41 10.92
C CYS A 65 80.80 -24.64 11.99
N ASP A 66 79.54 -24.49 11.59
CA ASP A 66 78.38 -24.69 12.47
C ASP A 66 78.01 -26.17 12.58
N MET A 67 78.20 -26.95 11.50
CA MET A 67 77.89 -28.37 11.47
C MET A 67 78.91 -29.18 10.64
N ILE A 68 79.18 -30.41 11.08
CA ILE A 68 80.01 -31.39 10.37
C ILE A 68 79.20 -32.67 10.10
N ILE A 69 79.14 -33.09 8.83
CA ILE A 69 78.53 -34.37 8.45
C ILE A 69 79.64 -35.40 8.22
N ASN A 70 79.72 -36.39 9.11
CA ASN A 70 80.64 -37.52 8.96
C ASN A 70 79.96 -38.67 8.19
N VAL A 71 80.36 -38.81 6.94
CA VAL A 71 79.85 -39.82 5.99
C VAL A 71 80.77 -41.06 5.91
N THR A 72 81.90 -41.06 6.64
CA THR A 72 82.84 -42.20 6.66
C THR A 72 82.33 -43.40 7.43
N GLY A 73 81.45 -43.18 8.41
CA GLY A 73 80.93 -44.22 9.32
C GLY A 73 81.97 -44.81 10.27
N SER A 74 83.19 -44.26 10.34
CA SER A 74 84.26 -44.74 11.22
C SER A 74 84.16 -44.12 12.62
N ALA A 75 84.12 -44.97 13.65
CA ALA A 75 84.07 -44.54 15.05
C ALA A 75 85.36 -43.82 15.50
N GLU A 76 86.50 -44.11 14.87
CA GLU A 76 87.77 -43.44 15.15
C GLU A 76 87.76 -41.99 14.64
N VAL A 77 87.23 -41.77 13.43
CA VAL A 77 87.08 -40.44 12.82
C VAL A 77 86.11 -39.59 13.63
N SER A 78 85.01 -40.20 14.09
CA SER A 78 84.06 -39.57 15.01
C SER A 78 84.67 -39.14 16.34
N ALA A 79 85.54 -39.97 16.92
CA ALA A 79 86.25 -39.63 18.16
C ALA A 79 87.24 -38.47 17.94
N GLN A 80 87.94 -38.45 16.81
CA GLN A 80 88.84 -37.35 16.43
C GLN A 80 88.08 -36.03 16.27
N LEU A 81 86.96 -36.02 15.55
CA LEU A 81 86.14 -34.82 15.36
C LEU A 81 85.65 -34.21 16.68
N ARG A 82 85.19 -35.03 17.62
CA ARG A 82 84.73 -34.58 18.95
C ARG A 82 85.85 -34.09 19.85
N SER A 83 87.09 -34.52 19.59
CA SER A 83 88.27 -34.08 20.37
C SER A 83 88.86 -32.77 19.85
N HIS A 84 88.68 -32.47 18.55
CA HIS A 84 89.29 -31.32 17.87
C HIS A 84 88.37 -30.09 17.83
N PHE A 85 87.05 -30.28 17.68
CA PHE A 85 86.09 -29.17 17.62
C PHE A 85 85.40 -28.92 18.96
N SER A 86 85.00 -27.66 19.21
CA SER A 86 84.30 -27.26 20.44
C SER A 86 82.90 -27.89 20.54
N ALA A 87 82.33 -27.93 21.75
CA ALA A 87 81.03 -28.53 22.01
C ALA A 87 79.84 -27.81 21.31
N ASP A 88 80.08 -26.64 20.71
CA ASP A 88 79.07 -25.82 20.04
C ASP A 88 78.88 -26.21 18.56
N VAL A 89 79.72 -27.08 17.99
CA VAL A 89 79.62 -27.57 16.61
C VAL A 89 78.78 -28.85 16.56
N GLU A 90 77.71 -28.87 15.75
CA GLU A 90 76.84 -30.04 15.64
C GLU A 90 77.48 -31.10 14.72
N ILE A 91 77.58 -32.36 15.16
CA ILE A 91 78.21 -33.44 14.38
C ILE A 91 77.17 -34.50 14.05
N MET A 92 76.86 -34.68 12.76
CA MET A 92 75.88 -35.65 12.27
C MET A 92 76.59 -36.90 11.74
N GLU A 93 76.31 -38.07 12.31
CA GLU A 93 77.07 -39.30 12.06
C GLU A 93 76.19 -40.51 11.70
N GLY A 94 76.74 -41.44 10.91
CA GLY A 94 76.18 -42.78 10.71
C GLY A 94 74.75 -42.80 10.14
N LYS A 95 73.82 -43.44 10.86
CA LYS A 95 72.43 -43.65 10.40
C LYS A 95 71.65 -42.35 10.19
N ALA A 96 71.98 -41.28 10.92
CA ALA A 96 71.31 -39.98 10.79
C ALA A 96 71.67 -39.29 9.47
N ALA A 97 72.95 -39.32 9.09
CA ALA A 97 73.41 -38.80 7.79
C ALA A 97 72.81 -39.59 6.61
N TYR A 98 72.67 -40.92 6.75
CA TYR A 98 72.01 -41.75 5.74
C TYR A 98 70.50 -41.45 5.61
N PHE A 99 69.80 -41.25 6.72
CA PHE A 99 68.37 -40.88 6.70
C PHE A 99 68.16 -39.50 6.06
N PHE A 100 69.01 -38.53 6.36
CA PHE A 100 68.96 -37.21 5.73
C PHE A 100 69.19 -37.30 4.21
N TYR A 101 70.17 -38.12 3.78
CA TYR A 101 70.42 -38.41 2.37
C TYR A 101 69.21 -39.04 1.66
N ASP A 102 68.56 -40.03 2.28
CA ASP A 102 67.40 -40.74 1.72
C ASP A 102 66.19 -39.80 1.55
N GLN A 103 65.89 -38.97 2.54
CA GLN A 103 64.77 -38.02 2.49
C GLN A 103 64.93 -36.97 1.38
N VAL A 104 66.16 -36.48 1.20
CA VAL A 104 66.47 -35.53 0.15
C VAL A 104 66.31 -36.16 -1.25
N CYS A 105 66.81 -37.38 -1.45
CA CYS A 105 66.67 -38.09 -2.73
C CYS A 105 65.19 -38.33 -3.08
N LYS A 106 64.39 -38.70 -2.08
CA LYS A 106 62.95 -38.89 -2.25
C LYS A 106 62.25 -37.60 -2.67
N ARG A 107 62.56 -36.47 -2.03
CA ARG A 107 62.00 -35.15 -2.36
C ARG A 107 62.33 -34.71 -3.79
N ASN A 108 63.56 -34.94 -4.26
CA ASN A 108 63.95 -34.57 -5.62
C ASN A 108 63.25 -35.42 -6.68
N ASN A 109 63.09 -36.73 -6.45
CA ASN A 109 62.33 -37.59 -7.36
C ASN A 109 60.85 -37.19 -7.43
N GLU A 110 60.23 -36.86 -6.30
CA GLU A 110 58.84 -36.36 -6.26
C GLU A 110 58.69 -35.02 -7.00
N LYS A 111 59.66 -34.12 -6.86
CA LYS A 111 59.69 -32.84 -7.58
C LYS A 111 59.83 -33.03 -9.09
N GLU A 112 60.75 -33.88 -9.54
CA GLU A 112 60.97 -34.14 -10.96
C GLU A 112 59.74 -34.80 -11.61
N GLN A 113 59.06 -35.71 -10.88
CA GLN A 113 57.81 -36.31 -11.34
C GLN A 113 56.67 -35.27 -11.44
N SER A 114 56.58 -34.35 -10.48
CA SER A 114 55.59 -33.27 -10.48
C SER A 114 55.81 -32.29 -11.64
N GLU A 115 57.06 -31.91 -11.90
CA GLU A 115 57.43 -31.03 -13.03
C GLU A 115 57.11 -31.66 -14.38
N ARG A 116 57.34 -32.97 -14.54
CA ARG A 116 56.93 -33.71 -15.76
C ARG A 116 55.41 -33.73 -15.95
N LEU A 117 54.65 -33.99 -14.89
CA LEU A 117 53.18 -33.95 -14.93
C LEU A 117 52.66 -32.55 -15.27
N LEU A 118 53.28 -31.50 -14.73
CA LEU A 118 52.92 -30.11 -15.00
C LEU A 118 53.14 -29.74 -16.47
N ALA A 119 54.27 -30.17 -17.05
CA ALA A 119 54.56 -29.94 -18.46
C ALA A 119 53.57 -30.67 -19.40
N GLU A 120 53.12 -31.87 -19.04
CA GLU A 120 52.04 -32.57 -19.77
C GLU A 120 50.70 -31.83 -19.64
N PHE A 121 50.35 -31.39 -18.43
CA PHE A 121 49.12 -30.62 -18.18
C PHE A 121 49.09 -29.27 -18.92
N GLU A 122 50.23 -28.59 -19.03
CA GLU A 122 50.34 -27.32 -19.79
C GLU A 122 50.12 -27.52 -21.29
N LYS A 123 50.66 -28.61 -21.88
CA LYS A 123 50.42 -28.96 -23.30
C LYS A 123 48.93 -29.18 -23.56
N LEU A 124 48.25 -29.92 -22.67
CA LEU A 124 46.82 -30.21 -22.77
C LEU A 124 45.95 -28.95 -22.60
N ASN A 125 46.29 -28.09 -21.65
CA ASN A 125 45.59 -26.83 -21.45
C ASN A 125 45.73 -25.87 -22.63
N ARG A 126 46.87 -25.89 -23.34
CA ARG A 126 47.04 -25.06 -24.55
C ARG A 126 46.03 -25.43 -25.62
N VAL A 127 45.87 -26.74 -25.89
CA VAL A 127 44.90 -27.24 -26.87
C VAL A 127 43.47 -26.95 -26.41
N ALA A 128 43.15 -27.20 -25.13
CA ALA A 128 41.83 -26.89 -24.58
C ALA A 128 41.47 -25.40 -24.64
N ARG A 129 42.45 -24.49 -24.48
CA ARG A 129 42.23 -23.03 -24.64
C ARG A 129 41.97 -22.64 -26.08
N GLN A 130 42.71 -23.19 -27.04
CA GLN A 130 42.50 -22.91 -28.46
C GLN A 130 41.12 -23.41 -28.92
N LEU A 131 40.70 -24.60 -28.48
CA LEU A 131 39.38 -25.15 -28.82
C LEU A 131 38.22 -24.35 -28.18
N ASN A 132 38.42 -23.76 -27.00
CA ASN A 132 37.39 -22.94 -26.35
C ASN A 132 37.31 -21.50 -26.89
N ALA A 133 38.27 -21.05 -27.70
CA ALA A 133 38.32 -19.68 -28.21
C ALA A 133 37.53 -19.50 -29.52
N THR A 134 37.20 -20.60 -30.20
CA THR A 134 36.52 -20.59 -31.50
C THR A 134 35.05 -20.98 -31.31
N ASP A 135 34.14 -20.09 -31.74
CA ASP A 135 32.69 -20.33 -31.69
C ASP A 135 32.15 -21.06 -32.95
N ASP A 136 33.01 -21.24 -33.97
CA ASP A 136 32.70 -21.99 -35.19
C ASP A 136 33.12 -23.47 -35.05
N LEU A 137 32.13 -24.34 -35.21
CA LEU A 137 32.30 -25.78 -35.11
C LEU A 137 33.28 -26.32 -36.15
N ASP A 138 33.25 -25.80 -37.37
CA ASP A 138 34.05 -26.33 -38.48
C ASP A 138 35.53 -25.96 -38.33
N GLU A 139 35.83 -24.73 -37.93
CA GLU A 139 37.19 -24.28 -37.63
C GLU A 139 37.78 -25.06 -36.45
N MET A 140 36.98 -25.31 -35.42
CA MET A 140 37.41 -26.08 -34.26
C MET A 140 37.72 -27.54 -34.62
N LEU A 141 36.86 -28.21 -35.40
CA LEU A 141 37.11 -29.58 -35.85
C LEU A 141 38.36 -29.67 -36.74
N GLN A 142 38.63 -28.65 -37.56
CA GLN A 142 39.88 -28.56 -38.31
C GLN A 142 41.11 -28.46 -37.40
N LEU A 143 41.06 -27.64 -36.35
CA LEU A 143 42.15 -27.52 -35.38
C LEU A 143 42.42 -28.84 -34.64
N VAL A 144 41.37 -29.53 -34.20
CA VAL A 144 41.51 -30.88 -33.58
C VAL A 144 42.21 -31.84 -34.53
N LEU A 145 41.80 -31.82 -35.81
CA LEU A 145 42.34 -32.73 -36.80
C LEU A 145 43.81 -32.41 -37.15
N ASP A 146 44.15 -31.13 -37.28
CA ASP A 146 45.51 -30.69 -37.56
C ASP A 146 46.47 -31.06 -36.41
N GLU A 147 46.01 -30.96 -35.16
CA GLU A 147 46.83 -31.33 -33.99
C GLU A 147 46.92 -32.84 -33.78
N ALA A 148 45.86 -33.60 -34.08
CA ALA A 148 45.89 -35.06 -34.12
C ALA A 148 46.93 -35.59 -35.13
N LYS A 149 47.04 -34.93 -36.29
CA LYS A 149 48.06 -35.24 -37.30
C LYS A 149 49.46 -34.87 -36.83
N LEU A 150 49.63 -33.74 -36.15
CA LEU A 150 50.93 -33.30 -35.65
C LEU A 150 51.48 -34.26 -34.59
N VAL A 151 50.64 -34.65 -33.63
CA VAL A 151 51.01 -35.55 -32.53
C VAL A 151 51.41 -36.93 -33.05
N THR A 152 50.65 -37.45 -34.02
CA THR A 152 50.95 -38.76 -34.61
C THR A 152 51.98 -38.70 -35.73
N GLY A 153 52.31 -37.53 -36.27
CA GLY A 153 53.11 -37.38 -37.48
C GLY A 153 52.50 -38.05 -38.72
N SER A 154 51.18 -38.23 -38.76
CA SER A 154 50.50 -38.91 -39.87
C SER A 154 50.15 -37.92 -41.01
N PRO A 155 50.27 -38.33 -42.29
CA PRO A 155 50.06 -37.44 -43.43
C PRO A 155 48.60 -37.04 -43.64
N ALA A 156 47.65 -37.86 -43.19
CA ALA A 156 46.22 -37.66 -43.46
C ALA A 156 45.32 -37.95 -42.24
N GLY A 157 44.10 -37.41 -42.26
CA GLY A 157 43.11 -37.62 -41.21
C GLY A 157 41.73 -37.08 -41.58
N THR A 158 40.69 -37.55 -40.89
CA THR A 158 39.30 -37.13 -41.08
C THR A 158 38.52 -37.08 -39.76
N ILE A 159 37.48 -36.26 -39.70
CA ILE A 159 36.45 -36.32 -38.65
C ILE A 159 35.11 -36.52 -39.32
N SER A 160 34.38 -37.53 -38.88
CA SER A 160 33.04 -37.85 -39.37
C SER A 160 32.04 -37.81 -38.21
N LEU A 161 30.90 -37.15 -38.40
CA LEU A 161 29.87 -37.02 -37.37
C LEU A 161 28.74 -38.03 -37.60
N TYR A 162 28.18 -38.53 -36.50
CA TYR A 162 27.10 -39.48 -36.52
C TYR A 162 25.75 -38.76 -36.37
N ASP A 163 24.82 -39.07 -37.28
CA ASP A 163 23.42 -38.72 -37.16
C ASP A 163 22.59 -39.94 -36.76
N LYS A 164 22.00 -39.85 -35.56
CA LYS A 164 21.19 -40.90 -34.95
C LYS A 164 19.86 -41.14 -35.69
N GLN A 165 19.30 -40.13 -36.35
CA GLN A 165 18.02 -40.28 -37.06
C GLN A 165 18.19 -41.07 -38.35
N SER A 166 19.24 -40.77 -39.11
CA SER A 166 19.54 -41.43 -40.39
C SER A 166 20.42 -42.68 -40.27
N ARG A 167 20.97 -42.98 -39.07
CA ARG A 167 22.02 -44.00 -38.83
C ARG A 167 23.21 -43.85 -39.81
N ALA A 168 23.52 -42.62 -40.21
CA ALA A 168 24.58 -42.33 -41.17
C ALA A 168 25.75 -41.59 -40.52
N LEU A 169 26.95 -41.82 -41.05
CA LEU A 169 28.13 -41.03 -40.74
C LEU A 169 28.40 -40.08 -41.91
N SER A 170 28.49 -38.79 -41.64
CA SER A 170 28.85 -37.76 -42.62
C SER A 170 30.28 -37.30 -42.40
N LEU A 171 31.05 -37.17 -43.49
CA LEU A 171 32.38 -36.57 -43.44
C LEU A 171 32.23 -35.05 -43.20
N HIS A 172 32.77 -34.56 -42.08
CA HIS A 172 32.73 -33.14 -41.73
C HIS A 172 34.07 -32.44 -41.93
N CYS A 173 35.19 -33.13 -41.68
CA CYS A 173 36.53 -32.58 -41.87
C CYS A 173 37.47 -33.60 -42.49
N SER A 174 38.33 -33.17 -43.41
CA SER A 174 39.34 -34.02 -44.06
C SER A 174 40.61 -33.25 -44.43
N ARG A 175 41.77 -33.84 -44.15
CA ARG A 175 43.11 -33.32 -44.43
C ARG A 175 43.98 -34.41 -45.01
N GLY A 176 44.74 -34.11 -46.07
CA GLY A 176 45.69 -35.06 -46.68
C GLY A 176 45.09 -36.06 -47.67
N PHE A 177 43.79 -35.95 -47.97
CA PHE A 177 43.08 -36.79 -48.96
C PHE A 177 42.72 -36.02 -50.23
N SER A 178 42.37 -36.75 -51.30
CA SER A 178 41.95 -36.19 -52.59
C SER A 178 40.69 -35.31 -52.48
N THR A 179 40.42 -34.50 -53.52
CA THR A 179 39.17 -33.71 -53.61
C THR A 179 37.94 -34.61 -53.78
N ASP A 180 38.10 -35.77 -54.39
CA ASP A 180 37.01 -36.72 -54.65
C ASP A 180 36.58 -37.40 -53.35
N PHE A 181 37.53 -37.61 -52.42
CA PHE A 181 37.24 -38.08 -51.07
C PHE A 181 36.40 -37.08 -50.25
N LYS A 182 36.53 -35.78 -50.51
CA LYS A 182 35.76 -34.74 -49.78
C LYS A 182 34.30 -34.65 -50.21
N GLN A 183 33.94 -35.18 -51.37
CA GLN A 183 32.58 -35.12 -51.93
C GLN A 183 31.77 -36.40 -51.69
N GLN A 184 32.23 -37.27 -50.79
CA GLN A 184 31.56 -38.53 -50.48
C GLN A 184 30.22 -38.30 -49.78
N GLU A 185 29.19 -39.03 -50.22
CA GLU A 185 27.87 -39.01 -49.58
C GLU A 185 27.93 -39.64 -48.17
N PRO A 186 27.03 -39.24 -47.24
CA PRO A 186 26.93 -39.87 -45.94
C PRO A 186 26.72 -41.38 -46.07
N TRP A 187 27.51 -42.19 -45.36
CA TRP A 187 27.40 -43.64 -45.44
C TRP A 187 26.59 -44.19 -44.26
N ILE A 188 25.62 -45.06 -44.57
CA ILE A 188 24.76 -45.72 -43.58
C ILE A 188 25.56 -46.81 -42.86
N ILE A 189 25.53 -46.78 -41.53
CA ILE A 189 26.22 -47.75 -40.68
C ILE A 189 25.50 -49.11 -40.77
N ARG A 190 26.22 -50.14 -41.22
CA ARG A 190 25.71 -51.52 -41.32
C ARG A 190 25.84 -52.25 -39.98
N GLU A 191 24.83 -53.03 -39.62
CA GLU A 191 24.84 -53.88 -38.42
C GLU A 191 25.95 -54.95 -38.52
N GLY A 192 26.74 -55.12 -37.46
CA GLY A 192 27.92 -55.96 -37.39
C GLY A 192 29.15 -55.43 -38.14
N GLY A 193 29.05 -54.24 -38.76
CA GLY A 193 30.14 -53.64 -39.52
C GLY A 193 31.23 -53.02 -38.65
N LEU A 194 32.39 -52.77 -39.26
CA LEU A 194 33.56 -52.17 -38.60
C LEU A 194 33.22 -50.82 -37.93
N THR A 195 32.48 -49.94 -38.61
CA THR A 195 32.07 -48.63 -38.04
C THR A 195 31.17 -48.78 -36.81
N GLU A 196 30.28 -49.77 -36.78
CA GLU A 196 29.44 -50.04 -35.61
C GLU A 196 30.28 -50.60 -34.44
N ARG A 197 31.28 -51.45 -34.73
CA ARG A 197 32.21 -51.96 -33.71
C ARG A 197 33.08 -50.87 -33.10
N ILE A 198 33.56 -49.91 -33.89
CA ILE A 198 34.32 -48.76 -33.39
C ILE A 198 33.44 -47.89 -32.47
N LEU A 199 32.22 -47.58 -32.91
CA LEU A 199 31.27 -46.78 -32.13
C LEU A 199 30.78 -47.49 -30.85
N SER A 200 30.57 -48.80 -30.89
CA SER A 200 30.12 -49.58 -29.72
C SER A 200 31.25 -49.92 -28.75
N GLY A 201 32.48 -50.07 -29.26
CA GLY A 201 33.67 -50.41 -28.46
C GLY A 201 34.18 -49.26 -27.58
N ARG A 202 33.89 -48.00 -27.94
CA ARG A 202 34.26 -46.78 -27.18
C ARG A 202 35.74 -46.69 -26.76
N LYS A 203 36.62 -47.31 -27.53
CA LYS A 203 38.07 -47.26 -27.34
C LYS A 203 38.74 -46.97 -28.68
N PRO A 204 39.91 -46.32 -28.69
CA PRO A 204 40.72 -46.19 -29.89
C PRO A 204 40.97 -47.54 -30.54
N PHE A 205 40.81 -47.60 -31.86
CA PHE A 205 41.01 -48.78 -32.67
C PHE A 205 42.20 -48.55 -33.59
N VAL A 206 43.29 -49.30 -33.37
CA VAL A 206 44.57 -49.13 -34.08
C VAL A 206 44.74 -50.27 -35.08
N VAL A 207 45.05 -49.93 -36.33
CA VAL A 207 45.34 -50.88 -37.40
C VAL A 207 46.71 -50.53 -38.01
N PRO A 208 47.77 -51.26 -37.63
CA PRO A 208 49.12 -50.98 -38.12
C PRO A 208 49.33 -51.29 -39.60
N ASN A 209 48.57 -52.27 -40.13
CA ASN A 209 48.56 -52.62 -41.54
C ASN A 209 47.15 -53.06 -41.97
N VAL A 210 46.51 -52.28 -42.83
CA VAL A 210 45.16 -52.48 -43.34
C VAL A 210 45.08 -53.73 -44.23
N SER A 211 46.14 -54.05 -44.99
CA SER A 211 46.18 -55.19 -45.92
C SER A 211 46.23 -56.55 -45.20
N GLU A 212 46.73 -56.57 -43.96
CA GLU A 212 46.82 -57.77 -43.13
C GLU A 212 45.61 -57.95 -42.20
N SER A 213 44.79 -56.91 -42.05
CA SER A 213 43.60 -56.93 -41.19
C SER A 213 42.37 -57.46 -41.94
N SER A 214 41.89 -58.63 -41.54
CA SER A 214 40.62 -59.19 -42.04
C SER A 214 39.39 -58.32 -41.76
N GLU A 215 39.51 -57.34 -40.86
CA GLU A 215 38.42 -56.48 -40.38
C GLU A 215 38.20 -55.23 -41.25
N PHE A 216 39.20 -54.84 -42.05
CA PHE A 216 39.16 -53.65 -42.91
C PHE A 216 38.96 -53.95 -44.41
N ASN A 217 39.00 -55.23 -44.81
CA ASN A 217 38.85 -55.70 -46.20
C ASN A 217 37.54 -55.28 -46.92
N LEU A 218 36.59 -54.64 -46.24
CA LEU A 218 35.33 -54.15 -46.83
C LEU A 218 35.27 -52.64 -47.07
N ASN A 219 36.22 -51.84 -46.60
CA ASN A 219 36.13 -50.38 -46.71
C ASN A 219 36.86 -49.86 -47.97
N ARG A 220 36.22 -50.05 -49.13
CA ARG A 220 36.74 -49.69 -50.47
C ARG A 220 37.23 -48.23 -50.55
N LEU A 221 36.59 -47.35 -49.79
CA LEU A 221 36.80 -45.90 -49.81
C LEU A 221 38.16 -45.46 -49.23
N LEU A 222 38.72 -46.19 -48.27
CA LEU A 222 40.06 -45.92 -47.72
C LEU A 222 41.16 -46.65 -48.52
N ALA A 223 40.83 -47.82 -49.10
CA ALA A 223 41.72 -48.57 -49.97
C ALA A 223 41.97 -47.84 -51.30
N ASP A 224 40.94 -47.19 -51.87
CA ASP A 224 41.05 -46.42 -53.12
C ASP A 224 41.97 -45.18 -52.98
N GLU A 225 42.14 -44.65 -51.75
CA GLU A 225 43.09 -43.57 -51.43
C GLU A 225 44.48 -44.07 -50.97
N GLY A 226 44.70 -45.39 -50.92
CA GLY A 226 46.00 -45.99 -50.57
C GLY A 226 46.36 -45.97 -49.08
N VAL A 227 45.38 -45.96 -48.18
CA VAL A 227 45.63 -45.99 -46.72
C VAL A 227 46.12 -47.39 -46.30
N GLU A 228 47.31 -47.45 -45.71
CA GLU A 228 47.92 -48.69 -45.22
C GLU A 228 47.93 -48.81 -43.70
N ALA A 229 47.83 -47.72 -42.93
CA ALA A 229 47.68 -47.76 -41.47
C ALA A 229 46.70 -46.69 -40.98
N LEU A 230 46.01 -46.95 -39.86
CA LEU A 230 45.09 -45.97 -39.27
C LEU A 230 44.85 -46.14 -37.78
N VAL A 231 44.44 -45.05 -37.15
CA VAL A 231 43.83 -45.02 -35.81
C VAL A 231 42.44 -44.42 -35.92
N ALA A 232 41.42 -45.13 -35.45
CA ALA A 232 40.05 -44.66 -35.37
C ALA A 232 39.66 -44.46 -33.91
N VAL A 233 39.33 -43.22 -33.53
CA VAL A 233 38.96 -42.85 -32.18
C VAL A 233 37.49 -42.43 -32.13
N PRO A 234 36.63 -43.12 -31.36
CA PRO A 234 35.23 -42.76 -31.25
C PRO A 234 35.06 -41.44 -30.50
N LEU A 235 34.26 -40.53 -31.06
CA LEU A 235 33.82 -39.30 -30.39
C LEU A 235 32.57 -39.64 -29.59
N ALA A 236 32.70 -39.93 -28.30
CA ALA A 236 31.59 -40.38 -27.46
C ALA A 236 31.53 -39.62 -26.13
N LEU A 237 30.33 -39.25 -25.69
CA LEU A 237 30.11 -38.65 -24.39
C LEU A 237 28.99 -39.36 -23.63
N GLY A 238 29.30 -39.88 -22.45
CA GLY A 238 28.34 -40.67 -21.67
C GLY A 238 27.87 -41.88 -22.46
N ASN A 239 26.58 -41.92 -22.80
CA ASN A 239 25.98 -42.99 -23.61
C ASN A 239 25.77 -42.67 -25.09
N GLU A 240 26.15 -41.47 -25.54
CA GLU A 240 25.89 -41.01 -26.90
C GLU A 240 27.18 -40.96 -27.72
N ASN A 241 27.09 -41.48 -28.94
CA ASN A 241 28.15 -41.39 -29.93
C ASN A 241 27.89 -40.20 -30.85
N VAL A 242 28.88 -39.34 -31.00
CA VAL A 242 28.81 -38.09 -31.76
C VAL A 242 29.51 -38.23 -33.11
N GLY A 243 30.48 -39.14 -33.23
CA GLY A 243 31.26 -39.33 -34.46
C GLY A 243 32.50 -40.20 -34.29
N ILE A 244 33.43 -40.13 -35.25
CA ILE A 244 34.73 -40.80 -35.24
C ILE A 244 35.80 -39.86 -35.80
N LEU A 245 36.94 -39.80 -35.11
CA LEU A 245 38.19 -39.19 -35.58
C LEU A 245 39.08 -40.29 -36.18
N TYR A 246 39.49 -40.13 -37.44
CA TYR A 246 40.43 -41.02 -38.10
C TYR A 246 41.76 -40.30 -38.35
N VAL A 247 42.84 -40.97 -38.03
CA VAL A 247 44.20 -40.60 -38.42
C VAL A 247 44.73 -41.71 -39.31
N ASN A 248 45.29 -41.36 -40.47
CA ASN A 248 45.63 -42.31 -41.52
C ASN A 248 47.05 -42.09 -42.06
N ASP A 249 47.72 -43.19 -42.38
CA ASP A 249 49.04 -43.23 -43.00
C ASP A 249 49.00 -44.08 -44.29
N PHE A 250 49.83 -43.71 -45.26
CA PHE A 250 49.90 -44.36 -46.58
C PHE A 250 50.97 -45.47 -46.62
N ALA A 251 51.64 -45.71 -45.49
CA ALA A 251 52.54 -46.83 -45.27
C ALA A 251 52.16 -47.54 -43.95
N GLY A 252 52.45 -48.83 -43.86
CA GLY A 252 52.32 -49.58 -42.60
C GLY A 252 53.08 -48.91 -41.44
N ARG A 253 52.41 -48.75 -40.30
CA ARG A 253 52.93 -47.96 -39.17
C ARG A 253 52.40 -48.45 -37.82
N GLU A 254 53.30 -48.57 -36.84
CA GLU A 254 52.92 -48.75 -35.44
C GLU A 254 52.75 -47.39 -34.75
N TYR A 255 51.68 -47.29 -33.95
CA TYR A 255 51.39 -46.13 -33.11
C TYR A 255 51.67 -46.51 -31.66
N ASP A 256 52.41 -45.66 -30.95
CA ASP A 256 52.69 -45.88 -29.52
C ASP A 256 51.47 -45.58 -28.64
N ASP A 257 51.44 -46.15 -27.43
CA ASP A 257 50.32 -45.99 -26.49
C ASP A 257 50.11 -44.51 -26.08
N ASP A 258 51.17 -43.70 -26.06
CA ASP A 258 51.11 -42.28 -25.70
C ASP A 258 50.40 -41.46 -26.79
N GLN A 259 50.69 -41.72 -28.07
CA GLN A 259 50.04 -41.12 -29.23
C GLN A 259 48.55 -41.46 -29.25
N VAL A 260 48.21 -42.73 -29.01
CA VAL A 260 46.81 -43.19 -28.95
C VAL A 260 46.08 -42.54 -27.77
N CYS A 261 46.73 -42.41 -26.62
CA CYS A 261 46.19 -41.73 -25.43
C CYS A 261 45.90 -40.25 -25.70
N VAL A 262 46.83 -39.53 -26.35
CA VAL A 262 46.64 -38.11 -26.71
C VAL A 262 45.51 -37.95 -27.72
N LEU A 263 45.39 -38.85 -28.71
CA LEU A 263 44.28 -38.83 -29.65
C LEU A 263 42.91 -39.04 -28.97
N ASP A 264 42.83 -39.97 -28.01
CA ASP A 264 41.61 -40.20 -27.21
C ASP A 264 41.22 -38.95 -26.42
N LEU A 265 42.21 -38.26 -25.85
CA LEU A 265 41.96 -37.02 -25.13
C LEU A 265 41.49 -35.87 -26.05
N LEU A 266 42.09 -35.73 -27.24
CA LEU A 266 41.65 -34.76 -28.25
C LEU A 266 40.22 -35.06 -28.73
N ALA A 267 39.90 -36.33 -28.96
CA ALA A 267 38.57 -36.80 -29.30
C ALA A 267 37.53 -36.45 -28.22
N ASN A 268 37.86 -36.66 -26.94
CA ASN A 268 36.99 -36.29 -25.83
C ASN A 268 36.72 -34.77 -25.80
N GLN A 269 37.75 -33.93 -25.98
CA GLN A 269 37.58 -32.48 -26.03
C GLN A 269 36.72 -32.03 -27.23
N ALA A 270 36.96 -32.60 -28.42
CA ALA A 270 36.16 -32.33 -29.60
C ALA A 270 34.68 -32.70 -29.38
N THR A 271 34.42 -33.84 -28.74
CA THR A 271 33.07 -34.33 -28.43
C THR A 271 32.30 -33.33 -27.55
N HIS A 272 32.91 -32.85 -26.48
CA HIS A 272 32.31 -31.85 -25.58
C HIS A 272 31.93 -30.56 -26.33
N ALA A 273 32.80 -30.10 -27.22
CA ALA A 273 32.58 -28.86 -27.93
C ALA A 273 31.50 -28.97 -29.03
N ILE A 274 31.43 -30.12 -29.74
CA ILE A 274 30.33 -30.42 -30.66
C ILE A 274 28.97 -30.37 -29.94
N GLN A 275 28.88 -30.93 -28.73
CA GLN A 275 27.64 -30.90 -27.96
C GLN A 275 27.28 -29.49 -27.50
N LYS A 276 28.27 -28.71 -27.04
CA LYS A 276 28.07 -27.30 -26.66
C LYS A 276 27.49 -26.49 -27.83
N ALA A 277 28.03 -26.65 -29.03
CA ALA A 277 27.55 -25.97 -30.23
C ALA A 277 26.09 -26.35 -30.56
N ARG A 278 25.75 -27.66 -30.51
CA ARG A 278 24.38 -28.15 -30.72
C ARG A 278 23.38 -27.57 -29.71
N LEU A 279 23.74 -27.55 -28.42
CA LEU A 279 22.91 -26.98 -27.36
C LEU A 279 22.71 -25.48 -27.54
N PHE A 280 23.78 -24.74 -27.88
CA PHE A 280 23.70 -23.30 -28.10
C PHE A 280 22.76 -22.95 -29.26
N GLN A 281 22.80 -23.73 -30.34
CA GLN A 281 21.90 -23.54 -31.48
C GLN A 281 20.44 -23.82 -31.10
N ALA A 282 20.17 -24.88 -30.33
CA ALA A 282 18.82 -25.19 -29.83
C ALA A 282 18.27 -24.07 -28.94
N ILE A 283 19.07 -23.58 -27.99
CA ILE A 283 18.70 -22.46 -27.11
C ILE A 283 18.40 -21.19 -27.92
N LYS A 284 19.21 -20.90 -28.95
CA LYS A 284 18.99 -19.73 -29.81
C LYS A 284 17.67 -19.81 -30.58
N GLN A 285 17.31 -20.99 -31.05
CA GLN A 285 16.04 -21.22 -31.75
C GLN A 285 14.85 -21.10 -30.80
N GLU A 286 14.89 -21.75 -29.64
CA GLU A 286 13.83 -21.69 -28.62
C GLU A 286 13.61 -20.26 -28.12
N LYS A 287 14.69 -19.49 -27.92
CA LYS A 287 14.61 -18.07 -27.55
C LYS A 287 13.89 -17.22 -28.61
N LYS A 288 14.08 -17.54 -29.90
CA LYS A 288 13.42 -16.81 -31.00
C LYS A 288 11.92 -17.12 -31.03
N GLU A 289 11.54 -18.38 -30.81
CA GLU A 289 10.15 -18.82 -30.72
C GLU A 289 9.45 -18.20 -29.51
N LEU A 290 10.08 -18.24 -28.34
CA LEU A 290 9.55 -17.64 -27.11
C LEU A 290 9.34 -16.13 -27.26
N LYS A 291 10.27 -15.43 -27.92
CA LYS A 291 10.12 -14.00 -28.19
C LYS A 291 8.89 -13.72 -29.05
N SER A 292 8.70 -14.49 -30.14
CA SER A 292 7.54 -14.34 -31.00
C SER A 292 6.23 -14.65 -30.26
N LEU A 293 6.20 -15.70 -29.44
CA LEU A 293 5.02 -16.04 -28.65
C LEU A 293 4.67 -14.94 -27.64
N ASN A 294 5.66 -14.36 -26.94
CA ASN A 294 5.44 -13.25 -26.02
C ASN A 294 4.87 -12.02 -26.73
N GLU A 295 5.40 -11.65 -27.90
CA GLU A 295 4.86 -10.54 -28.69
C GLU A 295 3.38 -10.77 -29.06
N HIS A 296 3.00 -11.99 -29.46
CA HIS A 296 1.60 -12.33 -29.73
C HIS A 296 0.72 -12.32 -28.47
N LEU A 297 1.25 -12.79 -27.33
CA LEU A 297 0.53 -12.79 -26.05
C LEU A 297 0.29 -11.36 -25.56
N GLU A 298 1.28 -10.47 -25.66
CA GLU A 298 1.14 -9.06 -25.28
C GLU A 298 0.02 -8.37 -26.07
N VAL A 299 -0.04 -8.59 -27.39
CA VAL A 299 -1.12 -8.05 -28.23
C VAL A 299 -2.49 -8.58 -27.78
N ARG A 300 -2.62 -9.89 -27.55
CA ARG A 300 -3.89 -10.50 -27.12
C ARG A 300 -4.33 -10.03 -25.74
N VAL A 301 -3.40 -9.85 -24.80
CA VAL A 301 -3.69 -9.29 -23.47
C VAL A 301 -4.16 -7.84 -23.61
N MET A 302 -3.53 -7.05 -24.46
CA MET A 302 -3.93 -5.66 -24.70
C MET A 302 -5.35 -5.57 -25.29
N GLU A 303 -5.68 -6.43 -26.27
CA GLU A 303 -7.02 -6.51 -26.87
C GLU A 303 -8.09 -6.89 -25.84
N ARG A 304 -7.86 -7.96 -25.07
CA ARG A 304 -8.80 -8.39 -24.02
C ARG A 304 -8.97 -7.34 -22.92
N THR A 305 -7.90 -6.67 -22.54
CA THR A 305 -7.97 -5.59 -21.54
C THR A 305 -8.82 -4.43 -22.04
N ARG A 306 -8.70 -4.06 -23.32
CA ARG A 306 -9.53 -3.02 -23.94
C ARG A 306 -11.00 -3.42 -24.01
N GLU A 307 -11.31 -4.64 -24.42
CA GLU A 307 -12.69 -5.16 -24.45
C GLU A 307 -13.33 -5.15 -23.06
N LEU A 308 -12.63 -5.67 -22.05
CA LEU A 308 -13.09 -5.67 -20.66
C LEU A 308 -13.33 -4.26 -20.13
N THR A 309 -12.41 -3.33 -20.41
CA THR A 309 -12.56 -1.93 -19.98
C THR A 309 -13.78 -1.28 -20.62
N ARG A 310 -14.06 -1.59 -21.89
CA ARG A 310 -15.24 -1.08 -22.59
C ARG A 310 -16.54 -1.66 -22.02
N ALA A 311 -16.61 -2.98 -21.84
CA ALA A 311 -17.78 -3.64 -21.27
C ALA A 311 -18.07 -3.13 -19.83
N ASN A 312 -17.03 -2.95 -19.02
CA ASN A 312 -17.18 -2.43 -17.66
C ASN A 312 -17.70 -0.98 -17.65
N LYS A 313 -17.18 -0.12 -18.55
CA LYS A 313 -17.71 1.25 -18.70
C LYS A 313 -19.18 1.28 -19.11
N GLU A 314 -19.60 0.39 -20.02
CA GLU A 314 -21.01 0.28 -20.44
C GLU A 314 -21.90 -0.21 -19.29
N LEU A 315 -21.42 -1.19 -18.51
CA LEU A 315 -22.13 -1.70 -17.34
C LEU A 315 -22.27 -0.65 -16.23
N VAL A 316 -21.20 0.07 -15.90
CA VAL A 316 -21.24 1.17 -14.91
C VAL A 316 -22.21 2.25 -15.35
N ARG A 317 -22.20 2.65 -16.63
CA ARG A 317 -23.17 3.62 -17.18
C ARG A 317 -24.60 3.12 -17.07
N ALA A 318 -24.86 1.85 -17.40
CA ALA A 318 -26.19 1.26 -17.27
C ALA A 318 -26.67 1.23 -15.80
N SER A 319 -25.79 0.87 -14.86
CA SER A 319 -26.09 0.85 -13.43
C SER A 319 -26.37 2.25 -12.86
N GLN A 320 -25.55 3.24 -13.23
CA GLN A 320 -25.77 4.63 -12.84
C GLN A 320 -27.06 5.19 -13.44
N ALA A 321 -27.35 4.92 -14.71
CA ALA A 321 -28.60 5.33 -15.36
C ALA A 321 -29.83 4.70 -14.69
N LYS A 322 -29.77 3.40 -14.33
CA LYS A 322 -30.84 2.71 -13.59
C LYS A 322 -31.07 3.37 -12.22
N SER A 323 -30.00 3.67 -11.49
CA SER A 323 -30.07 4.29 -10.16
C SER A 323 -30.63 5.71 -10.22
N GLN A 324 -30.17 6.51 -11.18
CA GLN A 324 -30.64 7.88 -11.38
C GLN A 324 -32.11 7.91 -11.80
N PHE A 325 -32.51 7.00 -12.69
CA PHE A 325 -33.90 6.85 -13.11
C PHE A 325 -34.82 6.55 -11.92
N LEU A 326 -34.45 5.58 -11.07
CA LEU A 326 -35.24 5.23 -9.89
C LEU A 326 -35.32 6.36 -8.86
N SER A 327 -34.21 7.08 -8.64
CA SER A 327 -34.19 8.25 -7.75
C SER A 327 -35.10 9.37 -8.25
N ASN A 328 -35.02 9.73 -9.53
CA ASN A 328 -35.84 10.78 -10.14
C ASN A 328 -37.33 10.39 -10.12
N MET A 329 -37.65 9.15 -10.52
CA MET A 329 -39.03 8.64 -10.49
C MET A 329 -39.62 8.65 -9.09
N SER A 330 -38.83 8.35 -8.05
CA SER A 330 -39.35 8.44 -6.69
C SER A 330 -39.73 9.86 -6.29
N HIS A 331 -38.95 10.87 -6.66
CA HIS A 331 -39.28 12.26 -6.35
C HIS A 331 -40.52 12.73 -7.14
N GLU A 332 -40.62 12.35 -8.42
CA GLU A 332 -41.77 12.68 -9.27
C GLU A 332 -43.06 11.96 -8.86
N LEU A 333 -42.97 10.77 -8.27
CA LEU A 333 -44.13 10.04 -7.76
C LEU A 333 -44.52 10.45 -6.33
N ARG A 334 -43.54 10.76 -5.47
CA ARG A 334 -43.78 11.17 -4.08
C ARG A 334 -44.55 12.48 -4.00
N THR A 335 -44.18 13.46 -4.82
CA THR A 335 -44.77 14.80 -4.81
C THR A 335 -46.29 14.80 -5.03
N PRO A 336 -46.84 14.20 -6.11
CA PRO A 336 -48.29 14.14 -6.32
C PRO A 336 -48.99 13.27 -5.27
N LEU A 337 -48.35 12.21 -4.77
CA LEU A 337 -48.92 11.35 -3.72
C LEU A 337 -49.05 12.05 -2.38
N THR A 338 -48.04 12.80 -1.96
CA THR A 338 -48.10 13.60 -0.73
C THR A 338 -49.21 14.64 -0.82
N SER A 339 -49.42 15.25 -2.00
CA SER A 339 -50.55 16.16 -2.22
C SER A 339 -51.90 15.46 -2.17
N ILE A 340 -52.06 14.30 -2.82
CA ILE A 340 -53.30 13.50 -2.78
C ILE A 340 -53.63 13.10 -1.34
N ASN A 341 -52.65 12.64 -0.57
CA ASN A 341 -52.83 12.27 0.84
C ASN A 341 -53.17 13.50 1.69
N GLY A 342 -52.41 14.59 1.56
CA GLY A 342 -52.67 15.83 2.30
C GLY A 342 -54.06 16.42 2.03
N PHE A 343 -54.51 16.46 0.78
CA PHE A 343 -55.87 16.94 0.46
C PHE A 343 -56.96 15.97 0.95
N SER A 344 -56.72 14.66 0.90
CA SER A 344 -57.68 13.67 1.42
C SER A 344 -57.82 13.74 2.94
N GLU A 345 -56.72 13.96 3.67
CA GLU A 345 -56.69 14.12 5.12
C GLU A 345 -57.33 15.45 5.54
N PHE A 346 -57.00 16.53 4.85
CA PHE A 346 -57.61 17.85 5.05
C PHE A 346 -59.13 17.86 4.84
N LEU A 347 -59.63 17.05 3.90
CA LEU A 347 -61.07 16.84 3.70
C LEU A 347 -61.68 15.97 4.81
N LEU A 348 -61.01 14.90 5.22
CA LEU A 348 -61.45 14.00 6.31
C LEU A 348 -61.56 14.72 7.66
N ASP A 349 -60.65 15.66 7.95
CA ASP A 349 -60.64 16.47 9.17
C ASP A 349 -61.73 17.56 9.19
N GLY A 350 -62.50 17.70 8.11
CA GLY A 350 -63.66 18.58 8.04
C GLY A 350 -63.35 20.07 7.81
N PHE A 351 -62.11 20.41 7.43
CA PHE A 351 -61.71 21.80 7.17
C PHE A 351 -62.44 22.47 5.99
N VAL A 352 -63.06 21.68 5.10
CA VAL A 352 -63.81 22.16 3.91
C VAL A 352 -65.33 21.92 4.05
N GLY A 353 -65.81 21.73 5.28
CA GLY A 353 -67.22 21.51 5.60
C GLY A 353 -67.57 20.06 5.95
N PRO A 354 -68.82 19.78 6.38
CA PRO A 354 -69.21 18.45 6.84
C PRO A 354 -69.32 17.45 5.68
N LEU A 355 -68.62 16.32 5.81
CA LEU A 355 -68.69 15.21 4.87
C LEU A 355 -69.91 14.31 5.17
N ASN A 356 -70.53 13.76 4.13
CA ASN A 356 -71.47 12.65 4.29
C ASN A 356 -70.74 11.30 4.42
N GLU A 357 -71.41 10.26 4.94
CA GLU A 357 -70.79 8.93 5.17
C GLU A 357 -70.15 8.33 3.90
N ALA A 358 -70.75 8.54 2.73
CA ALA A 358 -70.22 8.03 1.47
C ALA A 358 -68.92 8.78 1.07
N GLN A 359 -68.88 10.10 1.22
CA GLN A 359 -67.71 10.93 0.94
C GLN A 359 -66.55 10.63 1.89
N SER A 360 -66.84 10.47 3.19
CA SER A 360 -65.83 10.06 4.18
C SER A 360 -65.24 8.70 3.80
N LYS A 361 -66.08 7.71 3.46
CA LYS A 361 -65.60 6.39 3.01
C LYS A 361 -64.73 6.46 1.76
N TYR A 362 -65.08 7.27 0.75
CA TYR A 362 -64.25 7.43 -0.45
C TYR A 362 -62.92 8.12 -0.16
N LEU A 363 -62.91 9.15 0.69
CA LEU A 363 -61.69 9.88 1.06
C LEU A 363 -60.76 9.01 1.91
N THR A 364 -61.29 8.22 2.84
CA THR A 364 -60.50 7.23 3.58
C THR A 364 -59.86 6.21 2.64
N ASN A 365 -60.60 5.72 1.63
CA ASN A 365 -60.04 4.79 0.65
C ASN A 365 -58.93 5.44 -0.21
N ILE A 366 -59.09 6.71 -0.61
CA ILE A 366 -58.07 7.45 -1.36
C ILE A 366 -56.80 7.63 -0.52
N ASN A 367 -56.95 8.02 0.75
CA ASN A 367 -55.84 8.22 1.68
C ASN A 367 -55.07 6.92 1.95
N VAL A 368 -55.79 5.82 2.22
CA VAL A 368 -55.19 4.48 2.41
C VAL A 368 -54.44 4.04 1.16
N SER A 369 -55.04 4.20 -0.02
CA SER A 369 -54.41 3.82 -1.29
C SER A 369 -53.16 4.66 -1.61
N GLY A 370 -53.18 5.96 -1.31
CA GLY A 370 -52.04 6.84 -1.52
C GLY A 370 -50.89 6.57 -0.55
N ASN A 371 -51.19 6.32 0.73
CA ASN A 371 -50.17 5.88 1.70
C ASN A 371 -49.53 4.54 1.30
N HIS A 372 -50.34 3.59 0.82
CA HIS A 372 -49.83 2.31 0.32
C HIS A 372 -48.87 2.47 -0.87
N LEU A 373 -49.16 3.40 -1.79
CA LEU A 373 -48.29 3.65 -2.93
C LEU A 373 -46.95 4.31 -2.52
N LEU A 374 -46.96 5.16 -1.50
CA LEU A 374 -45.74 5.73 -0.93
C LEU A 374 -44.85 4.66 -0.27
N GLU A 375 -45.45 3.73 0.48
CA GLU A 375 -44.72 2.59 1.06
C GLU A 375 -44.08 1.72 -0.03
N LEU A 376 -44.80 1.45 -1.12
CA LEU A 376 -44.26 0.72 -2.29
C LEU A 376 -43.04 1.42 -2.88
N ILE A 377 -43.15 2.73 -3.16
CA ILE A 377 -42.07 3.51 -3.77
C ILE A 377 -40.84 3.52 -2.87
N ASN A 378 -41.04 3.75 -1.57
CA ASN A 378 -39.94 3.76 -0.60
C ASN A 378 -39.29 2.37 -0.48
N GLY A 379 -40.08 1.28 -0.49
CA GLY A 379 -39.56 -0.09 -0.49
C GLY A 379 -38.72 -0.42 -1.74
N ILE A 380 -39.14 0.05 -2.93
CA ILE A 380 -38.37 -0.14 -4.18
C ILE A 380 -37.06 0.62 -4.14
N LEU A 381 -37.08 1.87 -3.64
CA LEU A 381 -35.88 2.67 -3.49
C LEU A 381 -34.89 2.05 -2.51
N ASP A 382 -35.36 1.60 -1.35
CA ASP A 382 -34.52 0.97 -0.35
C ASP A 382 -33.84 -0.28 -0.91
N LEU A 383 -34.59 -1.13 -1.61
CA LEU A 383 -34.05 -2.29 -2.31
C LEU A 383 -32.99 -1.89 -3.35
N SER A 384 -33.26 -0.87 -4.17
CA SER A 384 -32.31 -0.39 -5.18
C SER A 384 -31.03 0.21 -4.58
N LYS A 385 -31.12 0.88 -3.43
CA LYS A 385 -29.94 1.45 -2.74
C LYS A 385 -29.06 0.34 -2.16
N ILE A 386 -29.67 -0.70 -1.62
CA ILE A 386 -28.96 -1.88 -1.10
C ILE A 386 -28.29 -2.66 -2.24
N GLU A 387 -28.99 -2.91 -3.36
CA GLU A 387 -28.39 -3.57 -4.55
C GLU A 387 -27.23 -2.79 -5.16
N ALA A 388 -27.28 -1.45 -5.11
CA ALA A 388 -26.23 -0.58 -5.60
C ALA A 388 -25.03 -0.44 -4.63
N GLY A 389 -25.07 -1.09 -3.46
CA GLY A 389 -24.02 -1.00 -2.44
C GLY A 389 -23.89 0.40 -1.81
N LYS A 390 -24.91 1.25 -1.93
CA LYS A 390 -24.91 2.63 -1.43
C LYS A 390 -25.43 2.76 0.00
N THR A 391 -25.74 1.65 0.66
CA THR A 391 -26.24 1.61 2.04
C THR A 391 -25.20 0.96 2.94
N SER A 392 -24.77 1.68 3.98
CA SER A 392 -23.91 1.18 5.05
C SER A 392 -24.70 1.03 6.34
N LEU A 393 -24.31 0.06 7.19
CA LEU A 393 -24.88 -0.10 8.52
C LEU A 393 -24.27 0.91 9.49
N LYS A 394 -25.11 1.61 10.25
CA LYS A 394 -24.69 2.51 11.33
C LYS A 394 -24.71 1.73 12.65
N LEU A 395 -23.61 1.04 12.97
CA LEU A 395 -23.50 0.21 14.17
C LEU A 395 -23.34 1.07 15.43
N GLU A 396 -24.29 1.00 16.35
CA GLU A 396 -24.27 1.69 17.64
C GLU A 396 -24.44 0.70 18.81
N GLN A 397 -24.08 1.12 20.04
CA GLN A 397 -24.34 0.31 21.24
C GLN A 397 -25.83 0.37 21.57
N VAL A 398 -26.50 -0.79 21.54
CA VAL A 398 -27.94 -0.91 21.76
C VAL A 398 -28.23 -1.89 22.88
N GLU A 399 -29.01 -1.43 23.85
CA GLU A 399 -29.67 -2.29 24.83
C GLU A 399 -30.88 -2.97 24.17
N VAL A 400 -30.73 -4.24 23.82
CA VAL A 400 -31.73 -4.98 23.02
C VAL A 400 -33.08 -5.07 23.74
N ASP A 401 -33.09 -5.20 25.07
CA ASP A 401 -34.34 -5.27 25.83
C ASP A 401 -35.18 -4.00 25.68
N LYS A 402 -34.57 -2.81 25.85
CA LYS A 402 -35.24 -1.53 25.62
C LYS A 402 -35.73 -1.39 24.18
N LEU A 403 -34.95 -1.91 23.22
CA LEU A 403 -35.32 -1.87 21.81
C LEU A 403 -36.56 -2.72 21.53
N LEU A 404 -36.62 -3.92 22.12
CA LEU A 404 -37.75 -4.83 21.99
C LEU A 404 -38.99 -4.22 22.64
N ASP A 405 -38.87 -3.62 23.83
CA ASP A 405 -39.99 -2.94 24.49
C ASP A 405 -40.60 -1.83 23.63
N GLU A 406 -39.76 -1.00 22.99
CA GLU A 406 -40.21 0.05 22.07
C GLU A 406 -40.99 -0.50 20.87
N VAL A 407 -40.50 -1.59 20.28
CA VAL A 407 -41.15 -2.22 19.11
C VAL A 407 -42.46 -2.90 19.52
N MET A 408 -42.47 -3.57 20.67
CA MET A 408 -43.64 -4.26 21.20
C MET A 408 -44.78 -3.30 21.52
N LEU A 409 -44.49 -2.13 22.12
CA LEU A 409 -45.50 -1.12 22.42
C LEU A 409 -46.28 -0.67 21.17
N VAL A 410 -45.59 -0.51 20.04
CA VAL A 410 -46.22 -0.15 18.77
C VAL A 410 -47.03 -1.33 18.21
N LEU A 411 -46.47 -2.53 18.25
CA LEU A 411 -47.12 -3.75 17.75
C LEU A 411 -48.35 -4.17 18.56
N GLU A 412 -48.40 -3.89 19.86
CA GLU A 412 -49.58 -4.09 20.69
C GLU A 412 -50.80 -3.31 20.17
N GLY A 413 -50.58 -2.10 19.65
CA GLY A 413 -51.63 -1.31 19.01
C GLY A 413 -52.23 -2.00 17.77
N TYR A 414 -51.40 -2.68 16.97
CA TYR A 414 -51.84 -3.45 15.81
C TYR A 414 -52.51 -4.77 16.22
N ALA A 415 -51.94 -5.47 17.20
CA ALA A 415 -52.46 -6.73 17.73
C ALA A 415 -53.85 -6.54 18.36
N ASN A 416 -54.06 -5.46 19.12
CA ASN A 416 -55.36 -5.13 19.71
C ASN A 416 -56.43 -4.83 18.66
N LYS A 417 -56.08 -4.15 17.55
CA LYS A 417 -56.99 -3.91 16.43
C LYS A 417 -57.35 -5.21 15.67
N ALA A 418 -56.39 -6.12 15.55
CA ALA A 418 -56.57 -7.43 14.90
C ALA A 418 -57.13 -8.51 15.86
N THR A 419 -57.32 -8.19 17.14
CA THR A 419 -57.75 -9.13 18.19
C THR A 419 -56.81 -10.33 18.36
N VAL A 420 -55.50 -10.14 18.21
CA VAL A 420 -54.44 -11.17 18.33
C VAL A 420 -53.66 -10.95 19.62
N ARG A 421 -53.26 -12.04 20.30
CA ARG A 421 -52.38 -11.96 21.49
C ARG A 421 -50.92 -11.93 21.07
N LEU A 422 -50.16 -10.95 21.55
CA LEU A 422 -48.73 -10.81 21.27
C LEU A 422 -47.93 -11.17 22.54
N LYS A 423 -46.91 -12.03 22.41
CA LYS A 423 -46.10 -12.51 23.54
C LYS A 423 -44.61 -12.39 23.22
N LEU A 424 -43.85 -11.67 24.06
CA LEU A 424 -42.39 -11.62 24.01
C LEU A 424 -41.77 -12.62 25.00
N GLN A 425 -40.77 -13.37 24.56
CA GLN A 425 -39.97 -14.28 25.39
C GLN A 425 -38.48 -14.02 25.14
N CYS A 426 -37.78 -13.49 26.13
CA CYS A 426 -36.32 -13.35 26.09
C CYS A 426 -35.67 -14.52 26.83
N ALA A 427 -34.82 -15.27 26.12
CA ALA A 427 -34.06 -16.38 26.68
C ALA A 427 -32.68 -15.87 27.15
N GLY A 428 -32.58 -15.55 28.45
CA GLY A 428 -31.34 -15.09 29.08
C GLY A 428 -31.23 -13.57 29.22
N ASP A 429 -30.14 -13.13 29.84
CA ASP A 429 -29.76 -11.72 29.99
C ASP A 429 -28.98 -11.28 28.74
N ILE A 430 -29.55 -10.38 27.94
CA ILE A 430 -28.96 -9.94 26.67
C ILE A 430 -28.08 -8.72 26.97
N PRO A 431 -26.75 -8.80 26.76
CA PRO A 431 -25.88 -7.65 27.01
C PRO A 431 -26.14 -6.53 26.01
N THR A 432 -25.54 -5.35 26.24
CA THR A 432 -25.50 -4.29 25.23
C THR A 432 -24.71 -4.78 24.01
N LEU A 433 -25.32 -4.73 22.82
CA LEU A 433 -24.75 -5.25 21.58
C LEU A 433 -24.52 -4.12 20.59
N ARG A 434 -23.53 -4.28 19.69
CA ARG A 434 -23.31 -3.35 18.57
C ARG A 434 -24.15 -3.75 17.37
N LEU A 435 -25.18 -2.95 17.05
CA LEU A 435 -26.12 -3.20 15.95
C LEU A 435 -26.68 -1.89 15.38
N ASP A 436 -27.23 -1.94 14.16
CA ASP A 436 -27.95 -0.80 13.59
C ASP A 436 -29.39 -0.81 14.11
N ARG A 437 -29.68 0.07 15.08
CA ARG A 437 -30.98 0.12 15.75
C ARG A 437 -32.14 0.34 14.78
N THR A 438 -31.96 1.18 13.77
CA THR A 438 -33.04 1.54 12.84
C THR A 438 -33.35 0.38 11.91
N LYS A 439 -32.32 -0.25 11.34
CA LYS A 439 -32.50 -1.40 10.45
C LYS A 439 -32.98 -2.64 11.19
N PHE A 440 -32.54 -2.84 12.43
CA PHE A 440 -33.02 -3.93 13.28
C PHE A 440 -34.51 -3.76 13.64
N LYS A 441 -34.96 -2.55 13.99
CA LYS A 441 -36.40 -2.26 14.16
C LYS A 441 -37.20 -2.57 12.89
N GLN A 442 -36.69 -2.20 11.73
CA GLN A 442 -37.35 -2.41 10.44
C GLN A 442 -37.56 -3.91 10.15
N ILE A 443 -36.57 -4.76 10.44
CA ILE A 443 -36.68 -6.23 10.36
C ILE A 443 -37.82 -6.73 11.24
N LEU A 444 -37.86 -6.32 12.51
CA LEU A 444 -38.88 -6.74 13.48
C LEU A 444 -40.29 -6.28 13.09
N TYR A 445 -40.45 -5.02 12.67
CA TYR A 445 -41.74 -4.51 12.22
C TYR A 445 -42.27 -5.29 11.03
N ASN A 446 -41.43 -5.59 10.03
CA ASN A 446 -41.85 -6.36 8.86
C ASN A 446 -42.30 -7.78 9.21
N LEU A 447 -41.57 -8.49 10.07
CA LEU A 447 -41.90 -9.86 10.44
C LEU A 447 -43.13 -9.92 11.37
N CYS A 448 -43.18 -9.09 12.41
CA CYS A 448 -44.26 -9.10 13.39
C CYS A 448 -45.59 -8.57 12.83
N SER A 449 -45.57 -7.52 12.00
CA SER A 449 -46.80 -7.01 11.37
C SER A 449 -47.41 -8.04 10.42
N ASN A 450 -46.58 -8.78 9.64
CA ASN A 450 -47.04 -9.89 8.82
C ASN A 450 -47.63 -11.02 9.69
N ALA A 451 -46.94 -11.42 10.77
CA ALA A 451 -47.43 -12.44 11.69
C ALA A 451 -48.80 -12.08 12.31
N ILE A 452 -49.00 -10.81 12.73
CA ILE A 452 -50.27 -10.32 13.27
C ILE A 452 -51.35 -10.31 12.18
N LYS A 453 -51.02 -9.83 10.99
CA LYS A 453 -51.96 -9.68 9.86
C LYS A 453 -52.51 -11.01 9.37
N PHE A 454 -51.70 -12.07 9.34
CA PHE A 454 -52.09 -13.39 8.82
C PHE A 454 -52.56 -14.38 9.91
N SER A 455 -52.58 -13.95 11.17
CA SER A 455 -53.13 -14.73 12.28
C SER A 455 -54.66 -14.59 12.37
N PRO A 456 -55.40 -15.64 12.75
CA PRO A 456 -56.84 -15.56 12.97
C PRO A 456 -57.18 -14.73 14.23
N GLU A 457 -58.39 -14.18 14.30
CA GLU A 457 -58.90 -13.50 15.51
C GLU A 457 -58.80 -14.43 16.74
N GLY A 458 -58.23 -13.94 17.83
CA GLY A 458 -57.94 -14.71 19.05
C GLY A 458 -56.65 -15.55 19.01
N GLY A 459 -55.95 -15.56 17.87
CA GLY A 459 -54.66 -16.22 17.69
C GLY A 459 -53.55 -15.63 18.54
N GLU A 460 -52.40 -16.32 18.62
CA GLU A 460 -51.22 -15.88 19.37
C GLU A 460 -49.99 -15.77 18.45
N VAL A 461 -49.29 -14.64 18.54
CA VAL A 461 -47.98 -14.39 17.91
C VAL A 461 -46.93 -14.34 19.00
N THR A 462 -45.90 -15.17 18.89
CA THR A 462 -44.79 -15.24 19.86
C THR A 462 -43.49 -14.77 19.23
N VAL A 463 -42.82 -13.82 19.88
CA VAL A 463 -41.47 -13.38 19.53
C VAL A 463 -40.50 -13.94 20.57
N VAL A 464 -39.55 -14.76 20.13
CA VAL A 464 -38.51 -15.35 20.97
C VAL A 464 -37.17 -14.74 20.58
N VAL A 465 -36.44 -14.21 21.55
CA VAL A 465 -35.09 -13.68 21.35
C VAL A 465 -34.12 -14.48 22.21
N ALA A 466 -33.07 -15.02 21.60
CA ALA A 466 -32.04 -15.78 22.29
C ALA A 466 -30.65 -15.30 21.88
N TYR A 467 -29.80 -15.14 22.88
CA TYR A 467 -28.41 -14.74 22.73
C TYR A 467 -27.50 -15.91 23.10
N ASP A 468 -26.67 -16.35 22.15
CA ASP A 468 -25.66 -17.38 22.38
C ASP A 468 -24.26 -16.80 22.21
N LYS A 469 -23.37 -17.11 23.14
CA LYS A 469 -21.95 -16.73 23.07
C LYS A 469 -21.18 -17.52 22.01
N SER A 470 -21.75 -18.61 21.49
CA SER A 470 -21.16 -19.33 20.36
C SER A 470 -21.40 -18.59 19.03
N SER A 471 -20.36 -18.51 18.20
CA SER A 471 -20.47 -17.98 16.83
C SER A 471 -20.73 -19.11 15.86
N PHE A 472 -21.68 -18.94 14.94
CA PHE A 472 -21.78 -19.83 13.76
C PHE A 472 -20.70 -19.52 12.71
N ILE A 473 -19.89 -18.46 12.89
CA ILE A 473 -18.76 -18.13 12.03
C ILE A 473 -17.54 -18.94 12.48
N SER A 474 -17.31 -20.06 11.79
CA SER A 474 -16.21 -20.99 12.06
C SER A 474 -14.85 -20.28 12.18
N GLY A 475 -14.21 -20.40 13.34
CA GLY A 475 -12.85 -19.90 13.60
C GLY A 475 -12.74 -18.52 14.26
N ARG A 476 -13.85 -17.88 14.69
CA ARG A 476 -13.85 -16.61 15.44
C ARG A 476 -14.84 -16.57 16.61
N GLU A 477 -14.98 -17.68 17.32
CA GLU A 477 -15.91 -17.84 18.46
C GLU A 477 -15.62 -16.89 19.64
N GLU A 478 -14.41 -16.32 19.73
CA GLU A 478 -14.02 -15.41 20.84
C GLU A 478 -14.38 -13.93 20.61
N LEU A 479 -14.75 -13.54 19.38
CA LEU A 479 -14.98 -12.14 18.98
C LEU A 479 -16.44 -11.81 18.63
N TYR A 480 -17.21 -12.82 18.26
CA TYR A 480 -18.60 -12.66 17.81
C TYR A 480 -19.51 -13.63 18.54
N ALA A 481 -20.63 -13.13 19.05
CA ALA A 481 -21.75 -13.92 19.53
C ALA A 481 -22.87 -13.97 18.47
N THR A 482 -23.82 -14.86 18.68
CA THR A 482 -24.99 -15.01 17.80
C THR A 482 -26.24 -14.49 18.50
N LEU A 483 -26.89 -13.50 17.90
CA LEU A 483 -28.23 -13.08 18.30
C LEU A 483 -29.25 -13.73 17.36
N SER A 484 -30.16 -14.51 17.92
CA SER A 484 -31.23 -15.20 17.18
C SER A 484 -32.59 -14.65 17.59
N VAL A 485 -33.44 -14.37 16.59
CA VAL A 485 -34.81 -13.90 16.79
C VAL A 485 -35.74 -14.78 15.99
N THR A 486 -36.79 -15.28 16.66
CA THR A 486 -37.81 -16.14 16.06
C THR A 486 -39.19 -15.53 16.26
N VAL A 487 -39.93 -15.34 15.17
CA VAL A 487 -41.31 -14.85 15.16
C VAL A 487 -42.22 -15.98 14.70
N ARG A 488 -43.11 -16.42 15.59
CA ARG A 488 -44.04 -17.52 15.35
C ARG A 488 -45.48 -17.03 15.33
N ASP A 489 -46.22 -17.37 14.29
CA ASP A 489 -47.65 -17.12 14.15
C ASP A 489 -48.48 -18.41 14.13
N GLN A 490 -49.79 -18.28 14.37
CA GLN A 490 -50.79 -19.36 14.25
C GLN A 490 -51.69 -19.16 13.02
N GLY A 491 -51.14 -18.53 11.98
CA GLY A 491 -51.85 -18.14 10.77
C GLY A 491 -52.10 -19.28 9.78
N ILE A 492 -52.45 -18.88 8.56
CA ILE A 492 -52.81 -19.79 7.46
C ILE A 492 -51.67 -20.73 7.01
N GLY A 493 -50.42 -20.42 7.35
CA GLY A 493 -49.23 -21.11 6.84
C GLY A 493 -48.98 -20.89 5.35
N ILE A 494 -47.79 -21.28 4.88
CA ILE A 494 -47.27 -21.01 3.53
C ILE A 494 -47.01 -22.34 2.82
N SER A 495 -47.45 -22.45 1.56
CA SER A 495 -47.28 -23.65 0.75
C SER A 495 -45.78 -23.90 0.43
N PRO A 496 -45.31 -25.16 0.31
CA PRO A 496 -43.91 -25.43 -0.03
C PRO A 496 -43.45 -24.80 -1.35
N GLU A 497 -44.35 -24.63 -2.32
CA GLU A 497 -44.05 -24.01 -3.62
C GLU A 497 -43.86 -22.48 -3.52
N ASP A 498 -44.45 -21.86 -2.51
CA ASP A 498 -44.39 -20.41 -2.31
C ASP A 498 -43.30 -19.99 -1.30
N GLN A 499 -42.77 -20.92 -0.49
CA GLN A 499 -41.74 -20.63 0.54
C GLN A 499 -40.46 -20.00 -0.03
N GLU A 500 -40.02 -20.38 -1.24
CA GLU A 500 -38.88 -19.72 -1.89
C GLU A 500 -39.29 -18.41 -2.59
N LYS A 501 -40.53 -18.33 -3.09
CA LYS A 501 -41.05 -17.21 -3.88
C LYS A 501 -41.30 -15.96 -3.04
N ILE A 502 -41.77 -16.11 -1.79
CA ILE A 502 -42.10 -14.96 -0.92
C ILE A 502 -40.90 -14.03 -0.61
N PHE A 503 -39.67 -14.48 -0.84
CA PHE A 503 -38.45 -13.68 -0.68
C PHE A 503 -38.00 -12.99 -1.97
N ASN A 504 -38.70 -13.22 -3.09
CA ASN A 504 -38.45 -12.52 -4.35
C ASN A 504 -39.21 -11.18 -4.39
N PRO A 505 -38.64 -10.13 -5.01
CA PRO A 505 -39.32 -8.85 -5.14
C PRO A 505 -40.66 -8.99 -5.89
N PHE A 506 -41.74 -8.44 -5.33
CA PHE A 506 -43.08 -8.37 -5.92
C PHE A 506 -43.84 -9.70 -6.05
N GLU A 507 -43.35 -10.79 -5.48
CA GLU A 507 -44.05 -12.07 -5.46
C GLU A 507 -44.92 -12.23 -4.19
N GLN A 508 -46.12 -12.77 -4.35
CA GLN A 508 -47.06 -13.09 -3.27
C GLN A 508 -47.50 -14.56 -3.39
N ALA A 509 -47.87 -15.20 -2.27
CA ALA A 509 -48.35 -16.58 -2.30
C ALA A 509 -49.70 -16.69 -3.03
N ASP A 510 -49.79 -17.57 -4.03
CA ASP A 510 -50.97 -17.74 -4.90
C ASP A 510 -52.06 -18.57 -4.21
N GLY A 511 -52.76 -17.95 -3.26
CA GLY A 511 -53.90 -18.55 -2.56
C GLY A 511 -55.21 -17.82 -2.84
N SER A 512 -56.33 -18.55 -2.94
CA SER A 512 -57.70 -18.01 -2.99
C SER A 512 -58.06 -17.09 -1.79
N HIS A 513 -57.24 -17.09 -0.73
CA HIS A 513 -57.32 -16.21 0.44
C HIS A 513 -56.45 -14.94 0.37
N ALA A 514 -55.55 -14.80 -0.62
CA ALA A 514 -54.66 -13.64 -0.76
C ALA A 514 -55.38 -12.37 -1.22
N ARG A 515 -56.55 -12.50 -1.87
CA ARG A 515 -57.34 -11.34 -2.37
C ARG A 515 -57.90 -10.43 -1.26
N ASN A 516 -57.89 -10.87 -0.01
CA ASN A 516 -58.40 -10.09 1.12
C ASN A 516 -57.30 -9.35 1.91
N PHE A 517 -56.02 -9.52 1.58
CA PHE A 517 -54.90 -9.01 2.39
C PHE A 517 -53.91 -8.18 1.54
N GLU A 518 -54.06 -6.86 1.55
CA GLU A 518 -53.19 -5.90 0.82
C GLU A 518 -51.74 -5.91 1.31
N GLY A 519 -50.75 -6.15 0.44
CA GLY A 519 -49.33 -6.13 0.77
C GLY A 519 -48.46 -5.86 -0.45
N THR A 520 -47.25 -5.35 -0.25
CA THR A 520 -46.38 -4.86 -1.34
C THR A 520 -45.51 -5.94 -1.99
N GLY A 521 -45.35 -7.11 -1.36
CA GLY A 521 -44.42 -8.15 -1.80
C GLY A 521 -42.94 -7.77 -1.68
N LEU A 522 -42.61 -6.66 -1.00
CA LEU A 522 -41.24 -6.16 -0.85
C LEU A 522 -40.68 -6.35 0.57
N GLY A 523 -41.56 -6.50 1.57
CA GLY A 523 -41.16 -6.53 2.98
C GLY A 523 -40.20 -7.66 3.32
N LEU A 524 -40.49 -8.90 2.91
CA LEU A 524 -39.65 -10.07 3.20
C LEU A 524 -38.33 -10.03 2.41
N THR A 525 -38.37 -9.59 1.16
CA THR A 525 -37.18 -9.36 0.31
C THR A 525 -36.23 -8.35 0.96
N LEU A 526 -36.78 -7.23 1.45
CA LEU A 526 -36.00 -6.22 2.17
C LEU A 526 -35.45 -6.77 3.48
N THR A 527 -36.27 -7.49 4.25
CA THR A 527 -35.84 -8.14 5.51
C THR A 527 -34.67 -9.08 5.27
N LYS A 528 -34.72 -9.93 4.23
CA LYS A 528 -33.61 -10.82 3.85
C LYS A 528 -32.33 -10.05 3.55
N ARG A 529 -32.41 -8.98 2.75
CA ARG A 529 -31.25 -8.13 2.43
C ARG A 529 -30.69 -7.39 3.65
N LEU A 530 -31.55 -6.90 4.55
CA LEU A 530 -31.11 -6.27 5.79
C LEU A 530 -30.38 -7.27 6.70
N VAL A 531 -30.88 -8.50 6.84
CA VAL A 531 -30.23 -9.57 7.61
C VAL A 531 -28.89 -9.97 6.98
N GLU A 532 -28.83 -10.14 5.65
CA GLU A 532 -27.58 -10.43 4.92
C GLU A 532 -26.54 -9.32 5.09
N MET A 533 -26.94 -8.05 5.09
CA MET A 533 -26.04 -6.92 5.36
C MET A 533 -25.47 -6.94 6.78
N HIS A 534 -26.21 -7.46 7.76
CA HIS A 534 -25.70 -7.69 9.13
C HIS A 534 -24.79 -8.92 9.21
N GLY A 535 -24.52 -9.62 8.11
CA GLY A 535 -23.76 -10.87 8.09
C GLY A 535 -24.56 -12.08 8.58
N GLY A 536 -25.88 -11.96 8.65
CA GLY A 536 -26.80 -12.95 9.18
C GLY A 536 -27.48 -13.81 8.12
N GLN A 537 -28.34 -14.73 8.57
CA GLN A 537 -29.19 -15.58 7.73
C GLN A 537 -30.63 -15.61 8.27
N ILE A 538 -31.61 -15.79 7.38
CA ILE A 538 -33.03 -15.92 7.70
C ILE A 538 -33.59 -17.23 7.16
N GLU A 539 -34.36 -17.92 7.98
CA GLU A 539 -34.98 -19.22 7.75
C GLU A 539 -36.49 -19.14 7.98
N LEU A 540 -37.22 -20.06 7.33
CA LEU A 540 -38.67 -20.17 7.41
C LEU A 540 -39.06 -21.63 7.62
N GLU A 541 -39.85 -21.88 8.65
CA GLU A 541 -40.58 -23.13 8.84
C GLU A 541 -42.09 -22.84 8.79
N SER A 542 -42.80 -23.39 7.81
CA SER A 542 -44.24 -23.16 7.68
C SER A 542 -44.95 -24.36 7.07
N SER A 543 -46.19 -24.59 7.49
CA SER A 543 -47.08 -25.58 6.89
C SER A 543 -48.52 -25.09 6.88
N ILE A 544 -49.25 -25.40 5.81
CA ILE A 544 -50.61 -24.90 5.59
C ILE A 544 -51.51 -25.31 6.77
N GLY A 545 -52.14 -24.33 7.41
CA GLY A 545 -53.06 -24.49 8.53
C GLY A 545 -52.42 -24.60 9.92
N ALA A 546 -51.09 -24.61 10.03
CA ALA A 546 -50.37 -24.70 11.31
C ALA A 546 -49.59 -23.43 11.69
N GLY A 547 -49.68 -22.37 10.88
CA GLY A 547 -48.93 -21.13 11.04
C GLY A 547 -47.53 -21.14 10.42
N SER A 548 -46.81 -20.02 10.57
CA SER A 548 -45.43 -19.86 10.10
C SER A 548 -44.49 -19.47 11.23
N CYS A 549 -43.22 -19.81 11.06
CA CYS A 549 -42.14 -19.49 11.97
C CYS A 549 -40.97 -18.92 11.16
N PHE A 550 -40.69 -17.63 11.34
CA PHE A 550 -39.56 -16.95 10.73
C PHE A 550 -38.45 -16.81 11.77
N SER A 551 -37.26 -17.32 11.47
CA SER A 551 -36.11 -17.26 12.37
C SER A 551 -34.95 -16.58 11.65
N PHE A 552 -34.34 -15.57 12.25
CA PHE A 552 -33.12 -14.97 11.72
C PHE A 552 -32.01 -14.93 12.78
N VAL A 553 -30.78 -15.06 12.30
CA VAL A 553 -29.56 -15.02 13.12
C VAL A 553 -28.66 -13.91 12.61
N VAL A 554 -28.09 -13.11 13.51
CA VAL A 554 -27.12 -12.07 13.18
C VAL A 554 -25.88 -12.20 14.08
N PRO A 555 -24.66 -12.08 13.52
CA PRO A 555 -23.44 -12.03 14.29
C PRO A 555 -23.33 -10.65 14.97
N VAL A 556 -23.00 -10.64 16.27
CA VAL A 556 -22.87 -9.43 17.08
C VAL A 556 -21.52 -9.44 17.81
N GLU A 557 -20.82 -8.33 17.81
CA GLU A 557 -19.52 -8.22 18.49
C GLU A 557 -19.69 -8.30 20.01
N THR A 558 -18.90 -9.15 20.66
CA THR A 558 -18.85 -9.25 22.13
C THR A 558 -17.71 -8.42 22.69
N GLU A 559 -18.00 -7.48 23.60
CA GLU A 559 -16.94 -6.84 24.39
C GLU A 559 -16.27 -7.89 25.29
N ALA A 560 -14.96 -8.05 25.13
CA ALA A 560 -14.14 -8.81 26.07
C ALA A 560 -14.13 -8.09 27.42
N VAL A 561 -14.86 -8.65 28.39
CA VAL A 561 -14.85 -8.21 29.78
C VAL A 561 -13.45 -8.40 30.37
N GLN A 562 -12.65 -7.34 30.43
CA GLN A 562 -11.53 -7.27 31.36
C GLN A 562 -12.05 -6.81 32.72
N THR A 563 -12.49 -7.76 33.54
CA THR A 563 -12.57 -7.57 34.99
C THR A 563 -11.25 -8.01 35.61
N LYS A 564 -10.51 -7.07 36.21
CA LYS A 564 -9.73 -7.30 37.44
C LYS A 564 -9.43 -5.99 38.17
N ALA A 565 -10.23 -5.79 39.22
CA ALA A 565 -9.88 -5.25 40.53
C ALA A 565 -8.88 -4.09 40.62
N ASN A 566 -9.40 -2.93 41.02
CA ASN A 566 -8.94 -2.31 42.26
C ASN A 566 -10.16 -1.72 42.99
N GLU A 567 -10.63 -2.48 43.99
CA GLU A 567 -11.52 -2.00 45.04
C GLU A 567 -10.71 -1.23 46.10
N SER A 568 -11.41 -0.24 46.70
CA SER A 568 -11.05 0.62 47.84
C SER A 568 -10.32 1.91 47.41
N GLU A 569 -10.92 3.09 47.53
CA GLU A 569 -11.60 3.59 48.73
C GLU A 569 -12.97 4.22 48.47
N HIS A 570 -13.96 3.69 49.19
CA HIS A 570 -15.23 4.35 49.50
C HIS A 570 -14.97 5.55 50.43
N LEU A 571 -15.41 6.74 50.01
CA LEU A 571 -15.98 7.72 50.95
C LEU A 571 -17.33 8.15 50.40
N ALA A 572 -18.33 7.89 51.24
CA ALA A 572 -19.74 8.01 50.97
C ALA A 572 -20.19 9.44 50.68
N CYS A 573 -21.09 9.59 49.71
CA CYS A 573 -22.25 10.45 49.91
C CYS A 573 -23.47 9.84 49.19
N ALA A 574 -24.58 9.79 49.94
CA ALA A 574 -25.84 9.17 49.61
C ALA A 574 -26.50 9.74 48.33
N PRO A 575 -27.44 9.00 47.69
CA PRO A 575 -28.20 9.50 46.56
C PRO A 575 -29.14 10.61 47.06
N ALA A 576 -28.80 11.85 46.75
CA ALA A 576 -29.76 12.93 46.88
C ALA A 576 -30.76 12.82 45.72
N GLU A 577 -31.99 12.45 46.06
CA GLU A 577 -33.18 12.77 45.28
C GLU A 577 -33.08 14.21 44.77
N VAL A 578 -33.04 14.40 43.45
CA VAL A 578 -33.31 15.72 42.88
C VAL A 578 -34.83 15.86 42.83
N VAL A 579 -35.37 16.28 43.98
CA VAL A 579 -36.69 16.88 44.08
C VAL A 579 -36.71 18.12 43.19
N LEU A 580 -37.65 18.12 42.23
CA LEU A 580 -38.09 19.28 41.45
C LEU A 580 -38.16 20.54 42.33
N HIS A 581 -37.22 21.48 42.15
CA HIS A 581 -37.34 22.85 42.66
C HIS A 581 -37.32 23.84 41.49
N HIS A 582 -38.51 24.33 41.22
CA HIS A 582 -38.86 25.35 40.26
C HIS A 582 -38.39 26.69 40.83
N LYS A 583 -37.35 27.28 40.23
CA LYS A 583 -37.07 28.72 40.32
C LYS A 583 -36.56 29.19 38.95
N PRO A 584 -37.26 30.11 38.27
CA PRO A 584 -36.85 30.59 36.97
C PRO A 584 -35.54 31.39 37.11
N LEU A 585 -34.54 31.08 36.27
CA LEU A 585 -33.40 31.98 36.09
C LEU A 585 -33.97 33.33 35.62
N LEU A 586 -33.72 34.39 36.39
CA LEU A 586 -33.95 35.76 35.93
C LEU A 586 -32.98 36.04 34.78
N LEU A 587 -33.45 35.83 33.55
CA LEU A 587 -32.76 36.23 32.32
C LEU A 587 -32.45 37.73 32.39
N THR A 588 -31.17 38.08 32.37
CA THR A 588 -30.73 39.47 32.24
C THR A 588 -31.11 40.01 30.87
N ALA A 589 -31.40 41.31 30.76
CA ALA A 589 -31.81 41.94 29.50
C ALA A 589 -30.75 41.82 28.38
N ASP A 590 -29.48 41.56 28.74
CA ASP A 590 -28.33 41.50 27.84
C ASP A 590 -27.98 40.09 27.32
N ALA A 591 -28.77 39.05 27.67
CA ALA A 591 -28.54 37.69 27.17
C ALA A 591 -28.82 37.58 25.64
N PRO A 592 -28.05 36.77 24.87
CA PRO A 592 -28.23 36.64 23.43
C PRO A 592 -29.62 36.08 23.10
N LEU A 593 -30.27 36.66 22.09
CA LEU A 593 -31.63 36.30 21.66
C LEU A 593 -31.59 35.24 20.54
N ILE A 594 -32.26 34.11 20.73
CA ILE A 594 -32.43 33.06 19.71
C ILE A 594 -33.88 33.07 19.24
N LEU A 595 -34.09 33.04 17.93
CA LEU A 595 -35.41 32.89 17.32
C LEU A 595 -35.62 31.40 16.99
N ILE A 596 -36.70 30.80 17.48
CA ILE A 596 -37.13 29.45 17.08
C ILE A 596 -38.32 29.60 16.15
N VAL A 597 -38.25 28.95 15.00
CA VAL A 597 -39.29 28.94 13.98
C VAL A 597 -39.74 27.51 13.76
N ASP A 598 -40.96 27.19 14.21
CA ASP A 598 -41.55 25.86 14.17
C ASP A 598 -43.07 26.03 14.26
N ASP A 599 -43.83 25.28 13.45
CA ASP A 599 -45.30 25.33 13.47
C ASP A 599 -45.91 24.44 14.57
N ASP A 600 -45.15 23.46 15.08
CA ASP A 600 -45.54 22.65 16.23
C ASP A 600 -45.30 23.38 17.56
N ALA A 601 -46.39 23.62 18.29
CA ALA A 601 -46.36 24.27 19.61
C ALA A 601 -45.55 23.46 20.63
N SER A 602 -45.54 22.14 20.53
CA SER A 602 -44.85 21.24 21.47
C SER A 602 -43.33 21.36 21.31
N SER A 603 -42.84 21.37 20.05
CA SER A 603 -41.45 21.61 19.69
C SER A 603 -40.96 22.99 20.15
N LEU A 604 -41.77 24.05 19.97
CA LEU A 604 -41.45 25.38 20.48
C LEU A 604 -41.28 25.37 22.01
N GLU A 605 -42.17 24.75 22.77
CA GLU A 605 -42.09 24.72 24.24
C GLU A 605 -40.84 23.98 24.75
N ILE A 606 -40.53 22.81 24.20
CA ILE A 606 -39.37 22.01 24.61
C ILE A 606 -38.05 22.72 24.30
N ASN A 607 -37.90 23.26 23.09
CA ASN A 607 -36.69 23.97 22.69
C ASN A 607 -36.51 25.28 23.47
N THR A 608 -37.61 25.95 23.83
CA THR A 608 -37.58 27.12 24.71
C THR A 608 -37.06 26.78 26.09
N LEU A 609 -37.50 25.65 26.65
CA LEU A 609 -37.03 25.18 27.95
C LEU A 609 -35.52 24.92 27.92
N TYR A 610 -35.03 24.21 26.89
CA TYR A 610 -33.60 23.88 26.75
C TYR A 610 -32.71 25.14 26.61
N LEU A 611 -33.13 26.09 25.77
CA LEU A 611 -32.36 27.31 25.52
C LEU A 611 -32.45 28.29 26.70
N SER A 612 -33.59 28.35 27.39
CA SER A 612 -33.75 29.19 28.59
C SER A 612 -32.93 28.67 29.77
N GLU A 613 -32.87 27.34 29.97
CA GLU A 613 -31.96 26.72 30.96
C GLU A 613 -30.48 26.98 30.62
N ALA A 614 -30.13 27.06 29.33
CA ALA A 614 -28.79 27.39 28.87
C ALA A 614 -28.47 28.90 28.92
N GLY A 615 -29.38 29.74 29.41
CA GLY A 615 -29.17 31.17 29.64
C GLY A 615 -29.44 32.07 28.43
N TYR A 616 -30.11 31.58 27.38
CA TYR A 616 -30.48 32.37 26.21
C TYR A 616 -31.89 32.96 26.34
N ARG A 617 -32.09 34.14 25.75
CA ARG A 617 -33.43 34.68 25.52
C ARG A 617 -34.01 34.02 24.28
N VAL A 618 -35.28 33.65 24.31
CA VAL A 618 -35.93 32.97 23.18
C VAL A 618 -37.12 33.79 22.70
N CYS A 619 -37.29 33.90 21.39
CA CYS A 619 -38.54 34.34 20.76
C CYS A 619 -39.00 33.33 19.72
N HIS A 620 -40.28 33.36 19.38
CA HIS A 620 -40.90 32.36 18.50
C HIS A 620 -41.44 33.02 17.23
N ALA A 621 -41.50 32.22 16.17
CA ALA A 621 -42.35 32.44 15.02
C ALA A 621 -43.00 31.11 14.64
N ARG A 622 -44.28 31.12 14.28
CA ARG A 622 -45.05 29.90 13.97
C ARG A 622 -45.19 29.62 12.47
N ASN A 623 -44.66 30.51 11.65
CA ASN A 623 -44.68 30.41 10.19
C ASN A 623 -43.55 31.29 9.59
N GLY A 624 -43.27 31.07 8.31
CA GLY A 624 -42.17 31.75 7.62
C GLY A 624 -42.28 33.27 7.51
N ASP A 625 -43.48 33.82 7.34
CA ASP A 625 -43.67 35.27 7.25
C ASP A 625 -43.41 35.97 8.59
N GLU A 626 -43.90 35.39 9.68
CA GLU A 626 -43.61 35.85 11.04
C GLU A 626 -42.11 35.74 11.34
N ALA A 627 -41.45 34.67 10.88
CA ALA A 627 -40.01 34.48 11.06
C ALA A 627 -39.20 35.61 10.44
N LEU A 628 -39.54 36.03 9.22
CA LEU A 628 -38.89 37.11 8.50
C LEU A 628 -39.12 38.47 9.17
N GLU A 629 -40.34 38.73 9.65
CA GLU A 629 -40.66 39.97 10.36
C GLU A 629 -39.88 40.06 11.68
N VAL A 630 -39.87 38.98 12.47
CA VAL A 630 -39.19 38.93 13.76
C VAL A 630 -37.68 39.01 13.58
N ALA A 631 -37.11 38.33 12.58
CA ALA A 631 -35.68 38.40 12.27
C ALA A 631 -35.23 39.83 11.93
N ARG A 632 -35.99 40.55 11.10
CA ARG A 632 -35.70 41.96 10.75
C ARG A 632 -35.80 42.89 11.95
N LYS A 633 -36.85 42.75 12.76
CA LYS A 633 -37.16 43.66 13.87
C LYS A 633 -36.31 43.43 15.12
N LYS A 634 -35.98 42.18 15.43
CA LYS A 634 -35.33 41.78 16.69
C LYS A 634 -33.87 41.41 16.53
N ARG A 635 -33.39 41.16 15.30
CA ARG A 635 -32.00 40.77 14.96
C ARG A 635 -31.44 39.73 15.96
N PRO A 636 -32.02 38.53 16.00
CA PRO A 636 -31.56 37.49 16.89
C PRO A 636 -30.09 37.12 16.60
N PHE A 637 -29.41 36.63 17.63
CA PHE A 637 -28.07 36.05 17.56
C PHE A 637 -28.02 34.77 16.72
N LEU A 638 -29.11 34.01 16.69
CA LEU A 638 -29.25 32.74 15.96
C LEU A 638 -30.72 32.50 15.62
N ILE A 639 -30.99 31.86 14.48
CA ILE A 639 -32.32 31.35 14.12
C ILE A 639 -32.25 29.82 14.06
N LEU A 640 -33.12 29.14 14.81
CA LEU A 640 -33.44 27.72 14.62
C LEU A 640 -34.67 27.66 13.73
N LEU A 641 -34.53 27.09 12.53
CA LEU A 641 -35.57 27.13 11.50
C LEU A 641 -36.00 25.73 11.13
N ASP A 642 -37.25 25.38 11.40
CA ASP A 642 -37.81 24.13 10.91
C ASP A 642 -37.96 24.14 9.38
N VAL A 643 -37.68 23.00 8.76
CA VAL A 643 -37.84 22.81 7.32
C VAL A 643 -39.31 22.68 6.93
N MET A 644 -40.09 21.95 7.73
CA MET A 644 -41.44 21.53 7.37
C MET A 644 -42.48 22.43 8.02
N MET A 645 -42.76 23.60 7.44
CA MET A 645 -43.79 24.52 7.93
C MET A 645 -44.88 24.79 6.86
N PRO A 646 -46.15 24.96 7.25
CA PRO A 646 -47.24 25.32 6.35
C PRO A 646 -47.11 26.76 5.85
N GLY A 647 -47.38 26.97 4.56
CA GLY A 647 -47.21 28.25 3.88
C GLY A 647 -45.82 28.36 3.27
N LYS A 648 -45.02 29.32 3.75
CA LYS A 648 -43.60 29.43 3.36
C LYS A 648 -42.78 28.37 4.09
N ASP A 649 -42.15 27.49 3.33
CA ASP A 649 -41.32 26.42 3.89
C ASP A 649 -40.00 26.97 4.48
N GLY A 650 -39.32 26.17 5.30
CA GLY A 650 -38.07 26.60 5.92
C GLY A 650 -36.95 26.94 4.93
N TRP A 651 -37.03 26.44 3.69
CA TRP A 651 -36.04 26.69 2.64
C TRP A 651 -36.23 28.07 2.02
N GLU A 652 -37.47 28.42 1.67
CA GLU A 652 -37.87 29.74 1.20
C GLU A 652 -37.55 30.81 2.24
N VAL A 653 -37.83 30.53 3.52
CA VAL A 653 -37.52 31.43 4.63
C VAL A 653 -36.01 31.64 4.77
N LEU A 654 -35.21 30.57 4.69
CA LEU A 654 -33.74 30.67 4.71
C LEU A 654 -33.23 31.54 3.55
N GLN A 655 -33.74 31.31 2.33
CA GLN A 655 -33.33 32.04 1.14
C GLN A 655 -33.67 33.54 1.27
N GLU A 656 -34.88 33.88 1.74
CA GLU A 656 -35.28 35.26 1.98
C GLU A 656 -34.46 35.92 3.11
N LEU A 657 -34.14 35.19 4.18
CA LEU A 657 -33.26 35.67 5.26
C LEU A 657 -31.86 35.98 4.73
N LYS A 658 -31.32 35.15 3.84
CA LYS A 658 -29.98 35.33 3.24
C LYS A 658 -29.92 36.38 2.13
N LEU A 659 -31.02 36.61 1.43
CA LEU A 659 -31.14 37.70 0.45
C LEU A 659 -31.31 39.07 1.12
N GLY A 660 -31.84 39.12 2.35
CA GLY A 660 -32.04 40.37 3.08
C GLY A 660 -30.75 40.98 3.62
N ALA A 661 -30.43 42.22 3.21
CA ALA A 661 -29.22 42.93 3.64
C ALA A 661 -29.10 43.16 5.17
N GLU A 662 -30.23 43.09 5.89
CA GLU A 662 -30.27 43.27 7.35
C GLU A 662 -30.29 41.96 8.14
N THR A 663 -30.50 40.82 7.47
CA THR A 663 -30.71 39.50 8.09
C THR A 663 -29.72 38.43 7.61
N SER A 664 -28.97 38.70 6.53
CA SER A 664 -28.06 37.74 5.89
C SER A 664 -26.93 37.25 6.79
N ASP A 665 -26.44 38.13 7.66
CA ASP A 665 -25.36 37.85 8.61
C ASP A 665 -25.82 37.03 9.83
N ILE A 666 -27.14 36.87 10.04
CA ILE A 666 -27.67 36.10 11.16
C ILE A 666 -27.44 34.61 10.87
N PRO A 667 -26.75 33.87 11.77
CA PRO A 667 -26.60 32.43 11.65
C PRO A 667 -27.97 31.75 11.68
N VAL A 668 -28.18 30.77 10.79
CA VAL A 668 -29.42 29.97 10.72
C VAL A 668 -29.05 28.49 10.83
N ILE A 669 -29.67 27.77 11.76
CA ILE A 669 -29.54 26.32 11.87
C ILE A 669 -30.86 25.68 11.43
N MET A 670 -30.78 24.82 10.43
CA MET A 670 -31.96 24.13 9.89
C MET A 670 -32.31 22.93 10.75
N CYS A 671 -33.55 22.82 11.21
CA CYS A 671 -34.06 21.66 11.93
C CYS A 671 -34.79 20.76 10.93
N THR A 672 -34.31 19.54 10.73
CA THR A 672 -34.81 18.63 9.67
C THR A 672 -35.14 17.24 10.20
N VAL A 673 -36.10 16.56 9.55
CA VAL A 673 -36.48 15.16 9.81
C VAL A 673 -35.69 14.17 8.91
N SER A 674 -34.99 14.66 7.88
CA SER A 674 -34.20 13.86 6.91
C SER A 674 -32.77 14.39 6.72
N GLU A 675 -31.82 13.49 6.46
CA GLU A 675 -30.40 13.77 6.14
C GLU A 675 -30.26 14.36 4.72
N ASN A 676 -30.81 15.56 4.49
CA ASN A 676 -30.62 16.31 3.23
C ASN A 676 -29.73 17.54 3.50
N GLU A 677 -28.55 17.26 4.05
CA GLU A 677 -27.56 18.25 4.50
C GLU A 677 -27.06 19.13 3.34
N GLU A 678 -27.02 18.56 2.13
CA GLU A 678 -26.52 19.21 0.90
C GLU A 678 -27.36 20.44 0.48
N LEU A 679 -28.68 20.39 0.64
CA LEU A 679 -29.58 21.50 0.29
C LEU A 679 -29.53 22.63 1.35
N GLY A 680 -29.34 22.23 2.62
CA GLY A 680 -29.05 23.06 3.81
C GLY A 680 -27.96 24.08 3.56
N VAL A 681 -26.81 23.51 3.21
CA VAL A 681 -25.56 24.24 3.02
C VAL A 681 -25.60 25.06 1.73
N ALA A 682 -26.21 24.54 0.66
CA ALA A 682 -26.35 25.24 -0.63
C ALA A 682 -27.15 26.55 -0.52
N LEU A 683 -28.12 26.62 0.40
CA LEU A 683 -28.97 27.81 0.63
C LEU A 683 -28.44 28.74 1.73
N GLY A 684 -27.27 28.44 2.31
CA GLY A 684 -26.57 29.32 3.26
C GLY A 684 -26.88 29.06 4.74
N ALA A 685 -27.41 27.89 5.11
CA ALA A 685 -27.51 27.51 6.51
C ALA A 685 -26.12 27.41 7.15
N THR A 686 -26.02 27.83 8.41
CA THR A 686 -24.77 27.76 9.19
C THR A 686 -24.51 26.33 9.66
N ASP A 687 -25.58 25.59 9.97
CA ASP A 687 -25.51 24.19 10.38
C ASP A 687 -26.92 23.56 10.27
N TYR A 688 -27.05 22.27 10.59
CA TYR A 688 -28.32 21.54 10.66
C TYR A 688 -28.47 20.76 11.97
N LEU A 689 -29.70 20.51 12.40
CA LEU A 689 -30.04 19.66 13.54
C LEU A 689 -31.12 18.66 13.12
N THR A 690 -30.94 17.40 13.46
CA THR A 690 -31.93 16.36 13.21
C THR A 690 -32.98 16.38 14.32
N LYS A 691 -34.26 16.40 13.96
CA LYS A 691 -35.36 16.24 14.93
C LYS A 691 -35.52 14.76 15.31
N PRO A 692 -35.73 14.40 16.60
CA PRO A 692 -35.83 15.29 17.75
C PRO A 692 -34.48 15.91 18.15
N ILE A 693 -34.48 17.21 18.45
CA ILE A 693 -33.25 17.97 18.73
C ILE A 693 -32.62 17.49 20.05
N ASP A 694 -31.44 16.89 19.99
CA ASP A 694 -30.70 16.46 21.17
C ASP A 694 -30.11 17.66 21.94
N ARG A 695 -30.33 17.68 23.26
CA ARG A 695 -29.88 18.76 24.15
C ARG A 695 -28.36 18.94 24.15
N LYS A 696 -27.58 17.86 24.08
CA LYS A 696 -26.11 17.93 24.09
C LYS A 696 -25.60 18.43 22.74
N GLN A 697 -26.21 17.98 21.65
CA GLN A 697 -25.88 18.41 20.28
C GLN A 697 -26.18 19.90 20.04
N LEU A 698 -27.31 20.40 20.54
CA LEU A 698 -27.65 21.82 20.48
C LEU A 698 -26.65 22.66 21.29
N ALA A 699 -26.30 22.22 22.50
CA ALA A 699 -25.33 22.92 23.36
C ALA A 699 -23.92 22.97 22.75
N SER A 700 -23.45 21.87 22.12
CA SER A 700 -22.14 21.84 21.47
C SER A 700 -22.07 22.79 20.28
N LYS A 701 -23.10 22.81 19.42
CA LYS A 701 -23.15 23.71 18.25
C LYS A 701 -23.21 25.19 18.65
N LEU A 702 -23.99 25.51 19.69
CA LEU A 702 -24.03 26.84 20.27
C LEU A 702 -22.66 27.27 20.82
N SER A 703 -21.95 26.38 21.52
CA SER A 703 -20.62 26.68 22.06
C SER A 703 -19.57 26.95 20.97
N MET A 704 -19.65 26.24 19.84
CA MET A 704 -18.76 26.42 18.69
C MET A 704 -19.00 27.77 17.99
N LEU A 705 -20.26 28.18 17.82
CA LEU A 705 -20.63 29.47 17.24
C LEU A 705 -20.20 30.65 18.13
N MET A 706 -20.25 30.49 19.46
CA MET A 706 -19.81 31.52 20.40
C MET A 706 -18.29 31.75 20.39
N GLN A 707 -17.49 30.71 20.07
CA GLN A 707 -16.03 30.84 19.98
C GLN A 707 -15.56 31.49 18.65
N GLY A 708 -16.35 31.40 17.58
CA GLY A 708 -16.07 32.01 16.28
C GLY A 708 -16.50 33.49 16.12
N GLY A 709 -17.31 34.02 17.04
CA GLY A 709 -18.05 35.28 16.86
C GLY A 709 -17.29 36.61 17.01
N LYS A 710 -15.95 36.66 17.07
CA LYS A 710 -15.23 37.93 17.33
C LYS A 710 -14.08 38.32 16.39
N ARG A 711 -13.89 37.70 15.23
CA ARG A 711 -12.97 38.24 14.19
C ARG A 711 -13.69 38.38 12.84
N ARG A 712 -13.88 39.62 12.39
CA ARG A 712 -14.44 39.98 11.07
C ARG A 712 -13.69 39.23 9.96
N ARG A 713 -14.39 38.34 9.24
CA ARG A 713 -13.90 37.68 8.02
C ARG A 713 -13.64 38.74 6.94
N ARG A 714 -12.47 38.75 6.31
CA ARG A 714 -12.21 39.55 5.10
C ARG A 714 -12.79 38.77 3.92
N THR A 715 -13.79 39.32 3.25
CA THR A 715 -14.37 38.75 2.01
C THR A 715 -13.37 38.88 0.87
N MET A 716 -13.05 37.74 0.24
CA MET A 716 -12.15 37.64 -0.90
C MET A 716 -12.86 37.97 -2.22
N HIS A 717 -12.21 38.71 -3.11
CA HIS A 717 -12.76 39.16 -4.39
C HIS A 717 -12.17 38.36 -5.57
N VAL A 718 -13.04 37.73 -6.36
CA VAL A 718 -12.67 36.94 -7.54
C VAL A 718 -13.17 37.67 -8.79
N LEU A 719 -12.36 37.81 -9.84
CA LEU A 719 -12.81 38.33 -11.14
C LEU A 719 -12.77 37.21 -12.19
N ALA A 720 -13.91 36.83 -12.75
CA ALA A 720 -14.00 35.85 -13.83
C ALA A 720 -14.18 36.53 -15.19
N ILE A 721 -13.28 36.27 -16.13
CA ILE A 721 -13.25 36.81 -17.48
C ILE A 721 -13.43 35.63 -18.45
N ASP A 722 -14.64 35.50 -19.00
CA ASP A 722 -15.02 34.43 -19.93
C ASP A 722 -16.10 34.99 -20.87
N ASP A 723 -16.11 34.63 -22.15
CA ASP A 723 -17.14 35.10 -23.09
C ASP A 723 -18.45 34.32 -22.98
N ASP A 724 -18.41 33.10 -22.42
CA ASP A 724 -19.58 32.26 -22.19
C ASP A 724 -20.37 32.67 -20.93
N GLU A 725 -21.63 33.03 -21.11
CA GLU A 725 -22.54 33.45 -20.04
C GLU A 725 -22.82 32.34 -19.03
N GLN A 726 -23.00 31.09 -19.49
CA GLN A 726 -23.32 29.96 -18.62
C GLN A 726 -22.15 29.64 -17.68
N ILE A 727 -20.93 29.80 -18.18
CA ILE A 727 -19.70 29.56 -17.40
C ILE A 727 -19.50 30.67 -16.36
N ARG A 728 -19.78 31.93 -16.69
CA ARG A 728 -19.72 33.05 -15.72
C ARG A 728 -20.75 32.89 -14.60
N GLU A 729 -21.98 32.51 -14.94
CA GLU A 729 -23.02 32.23 -13.95
C GLU A 729 -22.64 31.05 -13.04
N LEU A 730 -22.03 30.01 -13.60
CA LEU A 730 -21.52 28.87 -12.83
C LEU A 730 -20.43 29.28 -11.83
N TYR A 731 -19.46 30.13 -12.23
CA TYR A 731 -18.44 30.65 -11.30
C TYR A 731 -19.04 31.53 -10.22
N ALA A 732 -19.96 32.42 -10.59
CA ALA A 732 -20.65 33.29 -9.65
C ALA A 732 -21.41 32.47 -8.60
N ALA A 733 -22.21 31.49 -9.03
CA ALA A 733 -22.97 30.63 -8.13
C ALA A 733 -22.06 29.75 -7.25
N THR A 734 -21.05 29.12 -7.86
CA THR A 734 -20.14 28.20 -7.16
C THR A 734 -19.31 28.92 -6.09
N LEU A 735 -18.70 30.06 -6.43
CA LEU A 735 -17.76 30.73 -5.51
C LEU A 735 -18.48 31.65 -4.52
N ALA A 736 -19.62 32.24 -4.89
CA ALA A 736 -20.43 32.99 -3.92
C ALA A 736 -20.95 32.09 -2.79
N SER A 737 -21.29 30.83 -3.08
CA SER A 737 -21.71 29.85 -2.06
C SER A 737 -20.66 29.59 -0.97
N GLN A 738 -19.38 29.85 -1.28
CA GLN A 738 -18.25 29.67 -0.36
C GLN A 738 -17.79 30.98 0.30
N GLY A 739 -18.52 32.09 0.11
CA GLY A 739 -18.23 33.39 0.71
C GLY A 739 -17.22 34.25 -0.07
N TYR A 740 -16.90 33.91 -1.32
CA TYR A 740 -16.14 34.77 -2.23
C TYR A 740 -17.08 35.77 -2.91
N LYS A 741 -16.61 37.02 -3.08
CA LYS A 741 -17.31 38.03 -3.86
C LYS A 741 -16.84 37.96 -5.31
N VAL A 742 -17.66 37.39 -6.18
CA VAL A 742 -17.33 37.18 -7.59
C VAL A 742 -17.79 38.37 -8.43
N HIS A 743 -16.90 38.86 -9.28
CA HIS A 743 -17.15 39.84 -10.33
C HIS A 743 -16.95 39.15 -11.68
N THR A 744 -17.70 39.55 -12.69
CA THR A 744 -17.69 38.88 -14.00
C THR A 744 -17.49 39.88 -15.13
N ALA A 745 -16.66 39.55 -16.12
CA ALA A 745 -16.43 40.34 -17.33
C ALA A 745 -16.65 39.47 -18.58
N VAL A 746 -17.28 40.03 -19.61
CA VAL A 746 -17.70 39.27 -20.81
C VAL A 746 -16.65 39.24 -21.91
N ASN A 747 -15.60 40.05 -21.80
CA ASN A 747 -14.51 40.13 -22.77
C ASN A 747 -13.22 40.68 -22.15
N GLY A 748 -12.10 40.53 -22.87
CA GLY A 748 -10.78 40.99 -22.42
C GLY A 748 -10.69 42.48 -22.05
N PRO A 749 -11.18 43.44 -22.88
CA PRO A 749 -11.15 44.86 -22.55
C PRO A 749 -11.93 45.22 -21.28
N GLU A 750 -13.10 44.63 -21.08
CA GLU A 750 -13.89 44.81 -19.87
C GLU A 750 -13.17 44.22 -18.64
N GLY A 751 -12.59 43.02 -18.79
CA GLY A 751 -11.80 42.36 -17.75
C GLY A 751 -10.59 43.18 -17.32
N LEU A 752 -9.86 43.80 -18.26
CA LEU A 752 -8.73 44.69 -17.98
C LEU A 752 -9.17 45.95 -17.21
N ARG A 753 -10.30 46.55 -17.59
CA ARG A 753 -10.85 47.72 -16.91
C ARG A 753 -11.27 47.37 -15.48
N MET A 754 -12.01 46.27 -15.32
CA MET A 754 -12.48 45.80 -14.02
C MET A 754 -11.34 45.39 -13.09
N ALA A 755 -10.30 44.73 -13.61
CA ALA A 755 -9.13 44.37 -12.81
C ALA A 755 -8.41 45.62 -12.25
N GLY A 756 -8.34 46.71 -13.03
CA GLY A 756 -7.73 47.96 -12.60
C GLY A 756 -8.58 48.80 -11.63
N GLU A 757 -9.90 48.61 -11.62
CA GLU A 757 -10.84 49.32 -10.75
C GLU A 757 -11.12 48.56 -9.43
N LEU A 758 -11.24 47.23 -9.50
CA LEU A 758 -11.67 46.39 -8.39
C LEU A 758 -10.50 45.81 -7.58
N GLU A 759 -9.30 45.75 -8.18
CA GLU A 759 -8.11 45.09 -7.60
C GLU A 759 -8.45 43.73 -6.96
N PRO A 760 -9.02 42.78 -7.73
CA PRO A 760 -9.46 41.49 -7.19
C PRO A 760 -8.29 40.69 -6.62
N ASP A 761 -8.58 39.86 -5.62
CA ASP A 761 -7.60 38.98 -5.01
C ASP A 761 -7.19 37.84 -5.98
N ILE A 762 -8.01 37.50 -6.98
CA ILE A 762 -7.69 36.51 -8.03
C ILE A 762 -8.49 36.74 -9.33
N ILE A 763 -7.89 36.39 -10.48
CA ILE A 763 -8.54 36.43 -11.80
C ILE A 763 -8.66 35.01 -12.39
N LEU A 764 -9.87 34.63 -12.81
CA LEU A 764 -10.13 33.45 -13.66
C LEU A 764 -10.25 33.93 -15.11
N LEU A 765 -9.48 33.36 -16.04
CA LEU A 765 -9.36 33.88 -17.40
C LEU A 765 -9.50 32.78 -18.45
N ASP A 766 -10.46 32.90 -19.36
CA ASP A 766 -10.47 32.09 -20.58
C ASP A 766 -9.49 32.60 -21.62
N LEU A 767 -8.87 31.68 -22.35
CA LEU A 767 -8.00 31.97 -23.49
C LEU A 767 -8.77 32.18 -24.79
N MET A 768 -9.97 31.61 -24.92
CA MET A 768 -10.70 31.53 -26.18
C MET A 768 -11.83 32.56 -26.28
N MET A 769 -11.50 33.85 -26.12
CA MET A 769 -12.48 34.94 -26.20
C MET A 769 -12.39 35.70 -27.54
N PRO A 770 -13.52 36.18 -28.09
CA PRO A 770 -13.56 36.97 -29.33
C PRO A 770 -12.96 38.37 -29.13
N GLY A 771 -12.26 38.86 -30.16
CA GLY A 771 -11.60 40.16 -30.16
C GLY A 771 -10.22 40.11 -29.52
N MET A 772 -10.16 40.24 -28.18
CA MET A 772 -8.92 40.15 -27.41
C MET A 772 -8.83 38.78 -26.75
N ASP A 773 -7.84 37.98 -27.15
CA ASP A 773 -7.64 36.65 -26.59
C ASP A 773 -7.10 36.70 -25.14
N GLY A 774 -7.28 35.62 -24.39
CA GLY A 774 -6.85 35.59 -22.99
C GLY A 774 -5.33 35.63 -22.81
N PHE A 775 -4.54 35.33 -23.85
CA PHE A 775 -3.09 35.51 -23.79
C PHE A 775 -2.74 37.00 -23.74
N GLU A 776 -3.36 37.80 -24.60
CA GLU A 776 -3.19 39.25 -24.65
C GLU A 776 -3.69 39.93 -23.38
N VAL A 777 -4.78 39.44 -22.78
CA VAL A 777 -5.29 39.91 -21.49
C VAL A 777 -4.28 39.65 -20.36
N ALA A 778 -3.74 38.43 -20.27
CA ALA A 778 -2.74 38.08 -19.26
C ALA A 778 -1.47 38.93 -19.38
N GLU A 779 -0.96 39.10 -20.60
CA GLU A 779 0.21 39.95 -20.87
C GLU A 779 -0.03 41.41 -20.43
N LYS A 780 -1.20 41.99 -20.78
CA LYS A 780 -1.56 43.37 -20.42
C LYS A 780 -1.79 43.57 -18.92
N LEU A 781 -2.41 42.62 -18.23
CA LEU A 781 -2.57 42.65 -16.77
C LEU A 781 -1.21 42.68 -16.06
N LYS A 782 -0.23 41.93 -16.57
CA LYS A 782 1.13 41.90 -15.99
C LYS A 782 1.99 43.13 -16.31
N GLN A 783 1.67 43.88 -17.36
CA GLN A 783 2.37 45.12 -17.70
C GLN A 783 1.96 46.32 -16.83
N GLN A 784 0.78 46.29 -16.23
CA GLN A 784 0.26 47.41 -15.43
C GLN A 784 0.71 47.33 -13.96
N PRO A 785 1.20 48.44 -13.34
CA PRO A 785 1.63 48.46 -11.94
C PRO A 785 0.61 47.99 -10.90
N ARG A 786 -0.69 48.24 -11.14
CA ARG A 786 -1.75 47.90 -10.18
C ARG A 786 -2.24 46.46 -10.26
N THR A 787 -2.09 45.82 -11.42
CA THR A 787 -2.63 44.47 -11.65
C THR A 787 -1.54 43.41 -11.83
N ARG A 788 -0.25 43.80 -11.87
CA ARG A 788 0.87 42.87 -12.10
C ARG A 788 0.99 41.75 -11.06
N ASP A 789 0.65 42.05 -9.82
CA ASP A 789 0.77 41.12 -8.70
C ASP A 789 -0.51 40.32 -8.49
N ILE A 790 -1.57 40.63 -9.24
CA ILE A 790 -2.83 39.88 -9.19
C ILE A 790 -2.61 38.52 -9.85
N PRO A 791 -2.92 37.42 -9.15
CA PRO A 791 -2.74 36.07 -9.66
C PRO A 791 -3.81 35.74 -10.72
N ILE A 792 -3.38 35.07 -11.78
CA ILE A 792 -4.22 34.72 -12.94
C ILE A 792 -4.26 33.20 -13.08
N ILE A 793 -5.45 32.61 -12.97
CA ILE A 793 -5.73 31.22 -13.29
C ILE A 793 -6.39 31.17 -14.66
N VAL A 794 -5.75 30.46 -15.58
CA VAL A 794 -6.29 30.24 -16.91
C VAL A 794 -7.22 29.05 -16.91
N VAL A 795 -8.40 29.24 -17.52
CA VAL A 795 -9.44 28.24 -17.65
C VAL A 795 -9.82 28.11 -19.12
N SER A 796 -9.38 27.05 -19.81
CA SER A 796 -9.69 26.95 -21.24
C SER A 796 -9.91 25.52 -21.75
N ALA A 797 -10.73 25.39 -22.79
CA ALA A 797 -10.93 24.13 -23.53
C ALA A 797 -9.79 23.86 -24.54
N LYS A 798 -8.92 24.84 -24.79
CA LYS A 798 -7.82 24.75 -25.75
C LYS A 798 -6.69 23.84 -25.24
N GLU A 799 -6.28 22.86 -26.05
CA GLU A 799 -5.03 22.14 -25.81
C GLU A 799 -3.83 23.08 -26.03
N LEU A 800 -3.08 23.35 -24.96
CA LEU A 800 -1.94 24.26 -25.02
C LEU A 800 -0.74 23.65 -25.73
N THR A 801 -0.33 24.24 -26.84
CA THR A 801 0.93 23.90 -27.53
C THR A 801 2.14 24.32 -26.71
N ILE A 802 3.34 23.83 -27.06
CA ILE A 802 4.60 24.24 -26.42
C ILE A 802 4.81 25.77 -26.55
N GLY A 803 4.43 26.36 -27.69
CA GLY A 803 4.47 27.80 -27.91
C GLY A 803 3.50 28.57 -27.01
N ASP A 804 2.28 28.07 -26.83
CA ASP A 804 1.29 28.67 -25.92
C ASP A 804 1.78 28.65 -24.46
N ARG A 805 2.37 27.52 -24.03
CA ARG A 805 2.95 27.39 -22.68
C ARG A 805 4.13 28.35 -22.45
N MET A 806 4.94 28.62 -23.47
CA MET A 806 6.02 29.60 -23.35
C MET A 806 5.50 31.04 -23.23
N ARG A 807 4.43 31.41 -23.94
CA ARG A 807 3.80 32.74 -23.81
C ARG A 807 3.16 32.97 -22.44
N LEU A 808 2.64 31.90 -21.82
CA LEU A 808 2.01 31.98 -20.50
C LEU A 808 3.02 31.91 -19.34
N LYS A 809 4.24 31.44 -19.60
CA LYS A 809 5.27 31.23 -18.57
C LYS A 809 5.71 32.57 -17.97
N GLY A 810 5.43 32.76 -16.69
CA GLY A 810 5.72 34.00 -15.95
C GLY A 810 4.59 35.03 -15.94
N HIS A 811 3.47 34.76 -16.63
CA HIS A 811 2.30 35.64 -16.66
C HIS A 811 1.07 35.07 -15.95
N ILE A 812 1.03 33.75 -15.70
CA ILE A 812 -0.09 33.06 -15.06
C ILE A 812 0.40 32.11 -13.97
N GLU A 813 -0.46 31.80 -12.99
CA GLU A 813 -0.15 30.86 -11.91
C GLU A 813 -0.41 29.40 -12.33
N LYS A 814 -1.51 29.17 -13.04
CA LYS A 814 -1.92 27.82 -13.44
C LYS A 814 -2.85 27.83 -14.64
N CYS A 815 -2.90 26.72 -15.38
CA CYS A 815 -3.87 26.48 -16.45
C CYS A 815 -4.69 25.22 -16.14
N VAL A 816 -6.01 25.33 -16.23
CA VAL A 816 -7.00 24.28 -15.98
C VAL A 816 -7.82 24.04 -17.25
N GLY A 817 -8.07 22.78 -17.59
CA GLY A 817 -8.85 22.40 -18.78
C GLY A 817 -10.36 22.48 -18.54
N LYS A 818 -11.12 23.14 -19.43
CA LYS A 818 -12.60 23.29 -19.33
C LYS A 818 -13.37 21.94 -19.24
N ALA A 819 -12.82 20.84 -19.77
CA ALA A 819 -13.44 19.51 -19.70
C ALA A 819 -13.40 18.84 -18.31
N SER A 820 -12.67 19.40 -17.35
CA SER A 820 -12.51 18.87 -15.97
C SER A 820 -13.27 19.71 -14.92
N PHE A 821 -14.21 20.56 -15.34
CA PHE A 821 -14.89 21.55 -14.50
C PHE A 821 -15.97 20.98 -13.57
N THR A 822 -15.57 20.13 -12.63
CA THR A 822 -16.40 19.78 -11.46
C THR A 822 -16.24 20.83 -10.35
N HIS A 823 -17.32 21.15 -9.64
CA HIS A 823 -17.37 22.08 -8.51
C HIS A 823 -16.23 21.86 -7.50
N GLU A 824 -15.94 20.60 -7.17
CA GLU A 824 -14.87 20.21 -6.24
C GLU A 824 -13.46 20.55 -6.74
N GLN A 825 -13.19 20.45 -8.05
CA GLN A 825 -11.87 20.75 -8.60
C GLN A 825 -11.60 22.25 -8.60
N LEU A 826 -12.58 23.09 -8.98
CA LEU A 826 -12.43 24.54 -8.93
C LEU A 826 -12.19 25.03 -7.49
N LEU A 827 -12.95 24.50 -6.52
CA LEU A 827 -12.72 24.79 -5.11
C LEU A 827 -11.39 24.25 -4.61
N GLY A 828 -10.97 23.08 -5.07
CA GLY A 828 -9.63 22.53 -4.79
C GLY A 828 -8.51 23.45 -5.27
N GLU A 829 -8.66 24.02 -6.46
CA GLU A 829 -7.70 24.98 -7.04
C GLU A 829 -7.70 26.33 -6.29
N ILE A 830 -8.86 26.84 -5.91
CA ILE A 830 -8.96 28.08 -5.11
C ILE A 830 -8.49 27.86 -3.68
N ARG A 831 -8.69 26.68 -3.08
CA ARG A 831 -8.09 26.32 -1.79
C ARG A 831 -6.56 26.17 -1.88
N GLN A 832 -6.04 25.64 -2.98
CA GLN A 832 -4.59 25.68 -3.25
C GLN A 832 -4.09 27.12 -3.33
N PHE A 833 -4.87 28.01 -3.94
CA PHE A 833 -4.57 29.44 -3.96
C PHE A 833 -4.56 30.06 -2.55
N GLU A 834 -5.56 29.78 -1.71
CA GLU A 834 -5.57 30.23 -0.31
C GLU A 834 -4.29 29.79 0.44
N THR A 835 -3.76 28.60 0.12
CA THR A 835 -2.50 28.11 0.70
C THR A 835 -1.24 28.79 0.15
N LEU A 836 -1.27 29.29 -1.09
CA LEU A 836 -0.16 30.00 -1.74
C LEU A 836 -0.07 31.47 -1.27
N TYR A 837 -1.22 32.07 -0.93
CA TYR A 837 -1.31 33.46 -0.46
C TYR A 837 -2.03 33.57 0.90
N PRO A 838 -1.48 32.96 1.97
CA PRO A 838 -2.17 32.81 3.25
C PRO A 838 -2.46 34.14 3.96
N GLN A 839 -1.66 35.18 3.72
CA GLN A 839 -1.89 36.51 4.29
C GLN A 839 -3.14 37.18 3.69
N GLN A 840 -3.32 37.08 2.37
CA GLN A 840 -4.49 37.61 1.68
C GLN A 840 -5.73 36.81 2.11
N ALA A 841 -5.61 35.48 2.22
CA ALA A 841 -6.64 34.53 2.64
C ALA A 841 -7.11 34.63 4.10
N GLY A 842 -6.54 35.54 4.90
CA GLY A 842 -6.86 35.63 6.34
C GLY A 842 -6.50 34.35 7.10
N LEU A 843 -5.56 33.56 6.56
CA LEU A 843 -5.10 32.29 7.13
C LEU A 843 -3.96 32.47 8.14
N GLN A 844 -3.68 33.70 8.55
CA GLN A 844 -2.68 34.04 9.56
C GLN A 844 -3.35 34.42 10.89
N ASP A 845 -2.84 33.90 12.01
CA ASP A 845 -3.22 34.34 13.34
C ASP A 845 -2.61 35.71 13.66
N SER A 846 -3.45 36.65 14.05
CA SER A 846 -3.04 38.04 14.29
C SER A 846 -2.18 38.24 15.55
N VAL A 847 -2.06 37.23 16.42
CA VAL A 847 -1.30 37.32 17.67
C VAL A 847 0.08 36.71 17.52
N SER A 848 0.16 35.45 17.09
CA SER A 848 1.40 34.67 16.96
C SER A 848 2.12 34.89 15.62
N SER A 849 1.47 35.52 14.63
CA SER A 849 1.95 35.65 13.25
C SER A 849 2.12 34.32 12.50
N LEU A 850 1.79 33.19 13.14
CA LEU A 850 1.74 31.88 12.50
C LEU A 850 0.46 31.72 11.67
N LEU A 851 0.42 30.67 10.86
CA LEU A 851 -0.80 30.29 10.14
C LEU A 851 -1.84 29.73 11.12
N ASN A 852 -3.12 29.89 10.82
CA ASN A 852 -4.22 29.52 11.70
C ASN A 852 -4.67 28.06 11.50
N HIS A 853 -5.57 27.59 12.37
CA HIS A 853 -6.13 26.24 12.33
C HIS A 853 -6.76 25.87 10.97
N ARG A 854 -7.40 26.82 10.28
CA ARG A 854 -7.99 26.55 8.95
C ARG A 854 -6.91 26.20 7.93
N TYR A 855 -5.77 26.89 7.93
CA TYR A 855 -4.63 26.52 7.10
C TYR A 855 -4.14 25.11 7.41
N PHE A 856 -4.03 24.78 8.70
CA PHE A 856 -3.56 23.47 9.15
C PHE A 856 -4.42 22.33 8.60
N GLN A 857 -5.75 22.41 8.72
CA GLN A 857 -6.66 21.37 8.23
C GLN A 857 -6.58 21.16 6.72
N ILE A 858 -6.59 22.27 5.96
CA ILE A 858 -6.46 22.22 4.50
C ILE A 858 -5.14 21.53 4.14
N ARG A 859 -4.06 21.90 4.82
CA ARG A 859 -2.72 21.45 4.45
C ARG A 859 -2.41 20.03 4.92
N LEU A 860 -2.90 19.61 6.08
CA LEU A 860 -2.80 18.23 6.55
C LEU A 860 -3.54 17.27 5.62
N SER A 861 -4.76 17.62 5.20
CA SER A 861 -5.53 16.81 4.24
C SER A 861 -4.80 16.64 2.90
N GLN A 862 -4.18 17.71 2.40
CA GLN A 862 -3.38 17.69 1.18
C GLN A 862 -2.11 16.83 1.31
N GLU A 863 -1.39 16.93 2.42
CA GLU A 863 -0.17 16.16 2.66
C GLU A 863 -0.47 14.67 2.93
N ILE A 864 -1.60 14.33 3.55
CA ILE A 864 -2.07 12.93 3.65
C ILE A 864 -2.36 12.36 2.26
N THR A 865 -3.12 13.08 1.43
CA THR A 865 -3.42 12.67 0.05
C THR A 865 -2.14 12.51 -0.79
N ARG A 866 -1.13 13.36 -0.56
CA ARG A 866 0.18 13.26 -1.21
C ARG A 866 0.98 12.06 -0.70
N SER A 867 0.93 11.80 0.60
CA SER A 867 1.62 10.71 1.28
C SER A 867 1.04 9.34 0.90
N GLN A 868 -0.29 9.23 0.78
CA GLN A 868 -0.99 8.07 0.21
C GLN A 868 -0.52 7.77 -1.21
N ARG A 869 -0.49 8.78 -2.09
CA ARG A 869 -0.05 8.60 -3.49
C ARG A 869 1.41 8.19 -3.63
N ASN A 870 2.28 8.71 -2.78
CA ASN A 870 3.73 8.48 -2.86
C ASN A 870 4.24 7.37 -1.93
N CYS A 871 3.35 6.72 -1.17
CA CYS A 871 3.70 5.73 -0.14
C CYS A 871 4.76 6.25 0.85
N LYS A 872 4.58 7.48 1.35
CA LYS A 872 5.48 8.11 2.32
C LYS A 872 4.78 8.34 3.66
N SER A 873 5.54 8.27 4.75
CA SER A 873 5.05 8.53 6.11
C SER A 873 5.06 10.03 6.43
N LEU A 874 4.10 10.51 7.22
CA LEU A 874 4.17 11.86 7.82
C LEU A 874 3.83 11.80 9.30
N SER A 875 4.27 12.80 10.05
CA SER A 875 3.97 12.91 11.49
C SER A 875 3.25 14.21 11.80
N CYS A 876 2.14 14.11 12.51
CA CYS A 876 1.37 15.21 13.06
C CYS A 876 1.75 15.38 14.54
N VAL A 877 2.13 16.59 14.93
CA VAL A 877 2.56 16.89 16.31
C VAL A 877 1.71 18.02 16.88
N ILE A 878 1.16 17.84 18.08
CA ILE A 878 0.44 18.89 18.82
C ILE A 878 1.25 19.26 20.07
N PHE A 879 1.44 20.55 20.29
CA PHE A 879 1.98 21.14 21.52
C PHE A 879 0.86 21.88 22.24
N ASP A 880 0.58 21.50 23.47
CA ASP A 880 -0.38 22.17 24.34
C ASP A 880 0.37 22.78 25.54
N LEU A 881 0.23 24.09 25.74
CA LEU A 881 0.91 24.80 26.82
C LEU A 881 0.28 24.52 28.19
N ASP A 882 1.08 23.97 29.09
CA ASP A 882 0.65 23.60 30.44
C ASP A 882 0.39 24.84 31.30
N GLY A 883 -0.74 24.84 32.02
CA GLY A 883 -1.09 25.92 32.95
C GLY A 883 -1.38 27.27 32.29
N PHE A 884 -1.52 27.33 30.96
CA PHE A 884 -1.67 28.59 30.21
C PHE A 884 -2.93 29.40 30.61
N GLY A 885 -4.01 28.72 31.01
CA GLY A 885 -5.21 29.38 31.55
C GLY A 885 -4.91 30.22 32.81
N LYS A 886 -4.21 29.63 33.79
CA LYS A 886 -3.79 30.34 35.03
C LYS A 886 -2.80 31.46 34.71
N TYR A 887 -1.86 31.20 33.81
CA TYR A 887 -0.90 32.22 33.35
C TYR A 887 -1.60 33.45 32.76
N ARG A 888 -2.65 33.26 31.95
CA ARG A 888 -3.43 34.35 31.35
C ARG A 888 -4.21 35.18 32.37
N GLU A 889 -4.65 34.56 33.48
CA GLU A 889 -5.35 35.27 34.57
C GLU A 889 -4.39 36.11 35.42
N LEU A 890 -3.17 35.60 35.63
CA LEU A 890 -2.15 36.23 36.47
C LEU A 890 -1.34 37.32 35.75
N VAL A 891 -1.22 37.20 34.42
CA VAL A 891 -0.34 38.04 33.60
C VAL A 891 -1.14 38.81 32.55
N GLY A 892 -0.86 40.10 32.39
CA GLY A 892 -1.60 40.98 31.47
C GLY A 892 -1.51 40.55 29.99
N GLU A 893 -2.52 40.94 29.20
CA GLU A 893 -2.71 40.53 27.81
C GLU A 893 -1.48 40.76 26.90
N ALA A 894 -0.70 41.83 27.16
CA ALA A 894 0.53 42.12 26.43
C ALA A 894 1.61 41.04 26.60
N TYR A 895 1.76 40.50 27.81
CA TYR A 895 2.71 39.43 28.09
C TYR A 895 2.25 38.10 27.50
N VAL A 896 0.95 37.81 27.57
CA VAL A 896 0.33 36.64 26.93
C VAL A 896 0.63 36.65 25.43
N HIS A 897 0.42 37.78 24.75
CA HIS A 897 0.74 37.92 23.32
C HIS A 897 2.24 37.76 23.03
N ALA A 898 3.12 38.30 23.88
CA ALA A 898 4.57 38.16 23.73
C ALA A 898 5.02 36.70 23.86
N THR A 899 4.49 35.98 24.85
CA THR A 899 4.73 34.55 25.07
C THR A 899 4.30 33.71 23.88
N LEU A 900 3.09 33.94 23.36
CA LEU A 900 2.56 33.20 22.21
C LEU A 900 3.36 33.45 20.92
N ARG A 901 3.80 34.69 20.67
CA ARG A 901 4.72 34.98 19.57
C ARG A 901 6.03 34.24 19.74
N LYS A 902 6.58 34.24 20.96
CA LYS A 902 7.87 33.63 21.22
C LYS A 902 7.83 32.11 21.09
N VAL A 903 6.77 31.46 21.55
CA VAL A 903 6.53 30.03 21.32
C VAL A 903 6.44 29.76 19.81
N GLY A 904 5.71 30.61 19.07
CA GLY A 904 5.64 30.52 17.61
C GLY A 904 7.00 30.66 16.92
N ASP A 905 7.83 31.61 17.34
CA ASP A 905 9.20 31.80 16.83
C ASP A 905 10.10 30.59 17.12
N ILE A 906 9.98 30.00 18.32
CA ILE A 906 10.72 28.79 18.71
C ILE A 906 10.33 27.62 17.80
N LEU A 907 9.03 27.41 17.57
CA LEU A 907 8.56 26.34 16.69
C LEU A 907 9.03 26.55 15.25
N LEU A 908 8.80 27.75 14.69
CA LEU A 908 9.13 28.08 13.30
C LEU A 908 10.64 28.04 13.04
N GLY A 909 11.47 28.52 13.98
CA GLY A 909 12.92 28.54 13.85
C GLY A 909 13.59 27.16 13.92
N ASN A 910 12.86 26.12 14.32
CA ASN A 910 13.37 24.75 14.49
C ASN A 910 12.82 23.74 13.48
N LEU A 911 12.12 24.22 12.45
CA LEU A 911 11.49 23.42 11.41
C LEU A 911 12.20 23.53 10.06
N ARG A 912 12.00 22.52 9.20
CA ARG A 912 12.44 22.59 7.80
C ARG A 912 11.48 23.46 6.99
N ALA A 913 11.94 23.98 5.86
CA ALA A 913 11.09 24.76 4.97
C ALA A 913 9.87 23.99 4.42
N SER A 914 9.93 22.64 4.40
CA SER A 914 8.83 21.77 4.00
C SER A 914 7.84 21.48 5.13
N ASP A 915 8.23 21.68 6.39
CA ASP A 915 7.40 21.42 7.55
C ASP A 915 6.51 22.62 7.85
N ILE A 916 5.34 22.35 8.41
CA ILE A 916 4.33 23.38 8.63
C ILE A 916 4.09 23.51 10.12
N VAL A 917 3.98 24.75 10.60
CA VAL A 917 3.54 25.06 11.96
C VAL A 917 2.39 26.04 11.91
N THR A 918 1.40 25.80 12.76
CA THR A 918 0.21 26.61 12.88
C THR A 918 -0.16 26.81 14.34
N ARG A 919 -0.92 27.86 14.59
CA ARG A 919 -1.63 28.03 15.85
C ARG A 919 -3.00 27.38 15.74
N HIS A 920 -3.19 26.31 16.50
CA HIS A 920 -4.34 25.43 16.42
C HIS A 920 -5.49 25.93 17.30
N ARG A 921 -5.20 26.27 18.57
CA ARG A 921 -6.14 26.89 19.50
C ARG A 921 -5.46 28.03 20.28
N VAL A 922 -6.08 28.44 21.38
CA VAL A 922 -5.60 29.53 22.23
C VAL A 922 -4.24 29.19 22.83
N ASP A 923 -4.07 27.97 23.32
CA ASP A 923 -2.90 27.40 23.99
C ASP A 923 -2.24 26.25 23.22
N GLU A 924 -2.83 25.83 22.09
CA GLU A 924 -2.33 24.73 21.28
C GLU A 924 -1.68 25.18 19.97
N PHE A 925 -0.54 24.57 19.65
CA PHE A 925 0.18 24.71 18.38
C PHE A 925 0.26 23.34 17.70
N ALA A 926 0.09 23.31 16.38
CA ALA A 926 0.10 22.07 15.61
C ALA A 926 1.14 22.14 14.49
N MET A 927 1.82 21.02 14.28
CA MET A 927 2.89 20.87 13.29
C MET A 927 2.65 19.67 12.39
N ILE A 928 3.01 19.83 11.12
CA ILE A 928 3.04 18.76 10.11
C ILE A 928 4.50 18.55 9.73
N LEU A 929 5.06 17.41 10.13
CA LEU A 929 6.40 17.00 9.75
C LEU A 929 6.29 16.13 8.50
N THR A 930 6.64 16.72 7.36
CA THR A 930 6.52 16.09 6.04
C THR A 930 7.56 15.00 5.87
N GLU A 931 7.18 13.86 5.27
CA GLU A 931 8.09 12.74 5.00
C GLU A 931 8.90 12.28 6.23
N THR A 932 8.27 12.31 7.41
CA THR A 932 8.93 12.09 8.70
C THR A 932 8.22 11.01 9.48
N GLU A 933 8.96 9.96 9.86
CA GLU A 933 8.50 8.86 10.71
C GLU A 933 8.56 9.21 12.20
N LEU A 934 8.03 8.32 13.04
CA LEU A 934 7.86 8.54 14.48
C LEU A 934 9.18 8.88 15.21
N GLU A 935 10.26 8.12 14.97
CA GLU A 935 11.54 8.30 15.67
C GLU A 935 12.18 9.69 15.39
N PRO A 936 12.34 10.13 14.13
CA PRO A 936 12.74 11.50 13.85
C PRO A 936 11.78 12.57 14.39
N ALA A 937 10.46 12.32 14.36
CA ALA A 937 9.47 13.25 14.90
C ALA A 937 9.63 13.43 16.42
N LEU A 938 9.91 12.34 17.16
CA LEU A 938 10.20 12.36 18.58
C LEU A 938 11.41 13.23 18.93
N LEU A 939 12.49 13.14 18.13
CA LEU A 939 13.68 13.96 18.33
C LEU A 939 13.38 15.46 18.16
N VAL A 940 12.65 15.83 17.09
CA VAL A 940 12.25 17.22 16.83
C VAL A 940 11.34 17.74 17.93
N ALA A 941 10.33 16.96 18.30
CA ALA A 941 9.36 17.31 19.34
C ALA A 941 10.02 17.50 20.71
N ASN A 942 10.88 16.57 21.15
CA ASN A 942 11.61 16.67 22.41
C ASN A 942 12.56 17.87 22.44
N ARG A 943 13.26 18.14 21.33
CA ARG A 943 14.14 19.31 21.23
C ARG A 943 13.36 20.61 21.42
N ILE A 944 12.23 20.76 20.74
CA ILE A 944 11.41 21.98 20.83
C ILE A 944 10.78 22.12 22.23
N LYS A 945 10.25 21.02 22.79
CA LYS A 945 9.74 20.98 24.16
C LYS A 945 10.79 21.46 25.17
N GLY A 946 12.01 20.96 25.08
CA GLY A 946 13.13 21.39 25.93
C GLY A 946 13.48 22.88 25.76
N MET A 947 13.36 23.43 24.54
CA MET A 947 13.54 24.86 24.30
C MET A 947 12.45 25.69 24.98
N ILE A 948 11.17 25.27 24.91
CA ILE A 948 10.05 25.95 25.59
C ILE A 948 10.28 25.92 27.11
N GLU A 949 10.59 24.76 27.68
CA GLU A 949 10.84 24.61 29.12
C GLU A 949 12.03 25.44 29.64
N SER A 950 13.08 25.59 28.83
CA SER A 950 14.28 26.36 29.19
C SER A 950 14.14 27.87 28.99
N TYR A 951 13.11 28.32 28.25
CA TYR A 951 12.97 29.72 27.87
C TYR A 951 12.28 30.53 28.98
N PRO A 952 12.88 31.64 29.44
CA PRO A 952 12.25 32.48 30.47
C PRO A 952 11.15 33.34 29.84
N PHE A 953 9.89 32.92 29.95
CA PHE A 953 8.77 33.66 29.40
C PHE A 953 8.44 34.88 30.27
N PRO A 954 8.05 36.01 29.68
CA PRO A 954 7.83 37.22 30.45
C PRO A 954 6.56 37.10 31.33
N GLY A 955 6.65 37.44 32.61
CA GLY A 955 5.55 37.28 33.58
C GLY A 955 5.49 35.91 34.25
N GLU A 956 6.41 35.00 33.92
CA GLU A 956 6.52 33.67 34.52
C GLU A 956 6.87 33.73 36.02
N GLU A 957 7.51 34.81 36.49
CA GLU A 957 7.78 35.05 37.92
C GLU A 957 6.52 35.15 38.81
N LYS A 958 5.34 35.30 38.20
CA LYS A 958 4.05 35.36 38.91
C LYS A 958 3.36 34.01 39.06
N LEU A 959 3.81 32.99 38.32
CA LEU A 959 3.42 31.61 38.59
C LEU A 959 4.24 31.16 39.79
N GLU A 960 3.60 30.83 40.91
CA GLU A 960 4.20 30.50 42.21
C GLU A 960 5.03 29.20 42.17
N SER A 961 6.12 29.18 41.40
CA SER A 961 7.06 28.06 41.16
C SER A 961 6.73 27.12 39.99
N GLU A 962 5.75 27.42 39.14
CA GLU A 962 5.46 26.65 37.91
C GLU A 962 6.04 27.37 36.69
N ARG A 963 6.93 26.69 35.94
CA ARG A 963 7.38 27.18 34.64
C ARG A 963 6.36 26.88 33.55
N LEU A 964 6.31 27.72 32.53
CA LEU A 964 5.49 27.46 31.36
C LEU A 964 6.12 26.31 30.57
N THR A 965 5.44 25.17 30.57
CA THR A 965 5.87 23.94 29.91
C THR A 965 4.85 23.53 28.85
N ALA A 966 5.11 22.43 28.13
CA ALA A 966 4.17 21.94 27.13
C ALA A 966 4.05 20.41 27.16
N CYS A 967 2.81 19.94 27.08
CA CYS A 967 2.50 18.56 26.75
C CYS A 967 2.51 18.39 25.23
N VAL A 968 3.12 17.31 24.76
CA VAL A 968 3.29 17.05 23.32
C VAL A 968 2.67 15.72 22.95
N ALA A 969 1.94 15.67 21.84
CA ALA A 969 1.40 14.43 21.28
C ALA A 969 1.86 14.25 19.83
N ILE A 970 2.23 13.02 19.47
CA ILE A 970 2.64 12.65 18.11
C ILE A 970 1.76 11.52 17.58
N ALA A 971 1.13 11.75 16.43
CA ALA A 971 0.47 10.73 15.61
C ALA A 971 1.12 10.65 14.24
N THR A 972 1.13 9.47 13.62
CA THR A 972 1.83 9.22 12.36
C THR A 972 0.92 8.55 11.34
N PHE A 973 1.01 9.00 10.09
CA PHE A 973 0.33 8.38 8.95
C PHE A 973 1.28 7.34 8.30
N PRO A 974 0.79 6.15 7.93
CA PRO A 974 -0.60 5.67 7.99
C PRO A 974 -0.99 4.98 9.33
N ASN A 975 -0.04 4.80 10.25
CA ASN A 975 -0.23 3.93 11.43
C ASN A 975 -1.36 4.37 12.38
N HIS A 976 -1.69 5.66 12.41
CA HIS A 976 -2.61 6.27 13.36
C HIS A 976 -3.79 6.97 12.67
N GLY A 977 -4.22 6.47 11.51
CA GLY A 977 -5.37 6.99 10.78
C GLY A 977 -5.06 7.36 9.34
N GLU A 978 -6.06 7.26 8.48
CA GLU A 978 -5.98 7.55 7.05
C GLU A 978 -6.55 8.93 6.69
N THR A 979 -7.25 9.57 7.63
CA THR A 979 -7.84 10.90 7.45
C THR A 979 -7.23 11.94 8.40
N ALA A 980 -7.32 13.21 8.03
CA ALA A 980 -6.84 14.31 8.87
C ALA A 980 -7.58 14.37 10.22
N GLU A 981 -8.86 14.00 10.24
CA GLU A 981 -9.70 13.96 11.44
C GLU A 981 -9.26 12.85 12.41
N GLU A 982 -8.95 11.65 11.91
CA GLU A 982 -8.45 10.53 12.72
C GLU A 982 -7.09 10.84 13.35
N LEU A 983 -6.14 11.36 12.56
CA LEU A 983 -4.82 11.75 13.05
C LEU A 983 -4.91 12.82 14.15
N MET A 984 -5.79 13.80 13.96
CA MET A 984 -6.05 14.84 14.95
C MET A 984 -6.80 14.31 16.18
N GLY A 985 -7.75 13.40 16.00
CA GLY A 985 -8.45 12.72 17.08
C GLY A 985 -7.46 12.01 18.01
N HIS A 986 -6.56 11.21 17.44
CA HIS A 986 -5.52 10.52 18.18
C HIS A 986 -4.56 11.47 18.91
N CYS A 987 -4.13 12.57 18.29
CA CYS A 987 -3.29 13.54 18.99
C CYS A 987 -4.00 14.16 20.21
N HIS A 988 -5.28 14.50 20.11
CA HIS A 988 -6.02 15.07 21.25
C HIS A 988 -6.29 14.02 22.35
N GLU A 989 -6.50 12.75 22.00
CA GLU A 989 -6.58 11.66 22.97
C GLU A 989 -5.27 11.51 23.73
N LEU A 990 -4.14 11.51 23.01
CA LEU A 990 -2.81 11.45 23.61
C LEU A 990 -2.56 12.64 24.55
N ILE A 991 -2.87 13.89 24.13
CA ILE A 991 -2.74 15.06 25.02
C ILE A 991 -3.54 14.90 26.32
N ARG A 992 -4.79 14.40 26.23
CA ARG A 992 -5.62 14.18 27.43
C ARG A 992 -4.99 13.13 28.36
N ALA A 993 -4.46 12.04 27.81
CA ALA A 993 -3.76 11.02 28.58
C ALA A 993 -2.48 11.57 29.23
N THR A 994 -1.68 12.33 28.48
CA THR A 994 -0.46 12.98 28.98
C THR A 994 -0.74 13.90 30.15
N LYS A 995 -1.74 14.79 30.01
CA LYS A 995 -2.11 15.74 31.06
C LYS A 995 -2.62 15.06 32.32
N ALA A 996 -3.20 13.85 32.23
CA ALA A 996 -3.62 13.08 33.39
C ALA A 996 -2.43 12.52 34.20
N GLU A 997 -1.30 12.23 33.56
CA GLU A 997 -0.08 11.74 34.22
C GLU A 997 0.87 12.84 34.70
N GLY A 998 0.66 14.09 34.26
CA GLY A 998 1.39 15.28 34.70
C GLY A 998 1.85 16.18 33.54
N SER A 999 2.13 17.44 33.87
CA SER A 999 2.63 18.44 32.91
C SER A 999 4.03 18.13 32.38
N ASN A 1000 4.42 18.80 31.29
CA ASN A 1000 5.73 18.71 30.66
C ASN A 1000 6.13 17.30 30.19
N ARG A 1001 5.22 16.59 29.54
CA ARG A 1001 5.44 15.23 29.03
C ARG A 1001 5.18 15.11 27.54
N LEU A 1002 5.72 14.07 26.92
CA LEU A 1002 5.51 13.74 25.52
C LEU A 1002 4.85 12.37 25.40
N ALA A 1003 3.78 12.27 24.60
CA ALA A 1003 3.10 11.02 24.32
C ALA A 1003 3.05 10.67 22.85
N TYR A 1004 3.15 9.38 22.58
CA TYR A 1004 2.99 8.79 21.26
C TYR A 1004 2.46 7.36 21.41
N ARG A 1005 1.96 6.79 20.31
CA ARG A 1005 1.51 5.39 20.30
C ARG A 1005 2.52 4.54 19.51
N GLN A 1006 2.93 3.41 20.10
CA GLN A 1006 3.87 2.45 19.50
C GLN A 1006 3.32 1.05 19.76
N ASN A 1007 3.17 0.24 18.70
CA ASN A 1007 2.57 -1.11 18.80
C ASN A 1007 1.21 -1.14 19.51
N ASN A 1008 0.37 -0.12 19.27
CA ASN A 1008 -0.93 0.08 19.92
C ASN A 1008 -0.91 0.39 21.43
N GLU A 1009 0.26 0.55 22.04
CA GLU A 1009 0.40 1.02 23.42
C GLU A 1009 0.69 2.52 23.45
N VAL A 1010 0.09 3.23 24.40
CA VAL A 1010 0.37 4.65 24.67
C VAL A 1010 1.65 4.72 25.51
N VAL A 1011 2.67 5.39 24.98
CA VAL A 1011 3.93 5.62 25.67
C VAL A 1011 4.01 7.10 26.05
N ILE A 1012 4.15 7.38 27.35
CA ILE A 1012 4.31 8.73 27.90
C ILE A 1012 5.74 8.84 28.45
N LYS A 1013 6.47 9.87 28.01
CA LYS A 1013 7.87 10.14 28.35
C LYS A 1013 8.08 11.52 28.95
#